data_AF-A0A7J0AKD6-F1
#
_entry.id   AF-A0A7J0AKD6-F1
#
_cell.length_a   1.000
_cell.length_b   1.000
_cell.length_c   1.000
_cell.angle_alpha   90.00
_cell.angle_beta   90.00
_cell.angle_gamma   90.00
#
_symmetry.space_group_name_H-M   'P 1'
#
loop_
_entity.id
_entity.type
_entity.pdbx_description
1 polymer ?
#
loop_
_entity_poly.entity_id
_entity_poly.type
_entity_poly.pdbx_seq_one_letter_code
_entity_poly.pdbx_strand_id
1 'polypeptide(L)'
;MKTNKYTKVLAAAAIVLAASACDENSWNDKLDGFDKIENESVTDVQTVEYTLTDADYKTIAGLAENTALAGEDGKAALQQVGSMRRFSQAAPASKYVPAFLGNSSFPYFTLTDGSAIRLTYRQADAEPEEYIAGTNPQTYRVSPEQYEKDVWQSENFINAFAPSKQPQNFIPAMLAADVDPADGSICVVTYNVAPQEPVFGGGTPEEPSFELSSVVGSLKNGDAGVTIRGVVMAVCAQGYMLADKTGAIFVYMGSKFDTTTVAVGDQMEVNGSIGAYNKGLQVNGSSATATVLGKQDVTYPAAKEYTGAELDQAITRTDDALGIYATIKGKVTMSYDKEDPTKLKNINIKPAGSAKAQGSVYGFTPELLKLLKADTEQSITGYFIAIAGGKYCNMVVTAVDGKPVYSTSSFDATSVVGSLKDGDAGVTIRGIVMAVCAQGYMLADKTGAIFVYMGSKFDTTTVAVGDQMEVNGSIGAYNKGLQVNGSSATATVLGKQDVTYPAAKEYTGAELDQAITRTDDALGIYATIKGKVTMSYDKEDPTKLKNINIKPAGSAKAQGSVYGFTPEVTAMLKDGSEQTITGYFIAIAGGKYCNMVVTEIDGKSVNSAAARMMSRAGLDVFAETHSTVYHYSANRWSVADNFSVLSPDDYTAMGRPTGDLTAAEPYLSQYVNSKYPYGNEGDIRYVIWNHYAGGETSFACAAFKRGTSAWEPYDFTITETNQFVRTGGKWMYDPNVTINLPAGKGQEMSTLYFQTCVDWVYENICRPLGDTDIKSGKFYISSYGNNEYYSGTSAYQGNIDLRPSAARSQYPAGYEGMSDDQIIELEKTRFMKEVMPGALSILHSDAKPIEGITVLYTINFSAYYESKETIAYTAVFEVSGPGQFVPVSCTWWEDGKIPQ
;
A
#
# COMPACT_ATOMS: atom_id res chain seq x y z
N MET A 1 0.78 44.11 66.86
CA MET A 1 1.13 43.24 68.00
C MET A 1 0.16 42.07 68.07
N LYS A 2 0.71 40.84 67.99
CA LYS A 2 0.24 39.56 68.57
C LYS A 2 -1.28 39.28 68.70
N THR A 3 -1.92 38.70 67.67
CA THR A 3 -3.18 37.94 67.89
C THR A 3 -3.54 36.86 66.86
N ASN A 4 -2.61 36.35 66.04
CA ASN A 4 -2.96 35.41 64.95
C ASN A 4 -2.37 33.98 65.07
N LYS A 5 -1.71 33.64 66.18
CA LYS A 5 -1.11 32.29 66.37
C LYS A 5 -1.93 31.35 67.27
N TYR A 6 -2.81 31.85 68.13
CA TYR A 6 -3.57 30.99 69.04
C TYR A 6 -4.87 30.44 68.43
N THR A 7 -5.49 31.15 67.49
CA THR A 7 -6.76 30.73 66.85
C THR A 7 -6.60 29.55 65.90
N LYS A 8 -5.43 29.41 65.25
CA LYS A 8 -5.16 28.28 64.33
C LYS A 8 -4.79 26.98 65.06
N VAL A 9 -4.16 27.07 66.24
CA VAL A 9 -3.84 25.90 67.07
C VAL A 9 -5.09 25.39 67.80
N LEU A 10 -5.99 26.28 68.24
CA LEU A 10 -7.29 25.90 68.80
C LEU A 10 -8.25 25.31 67.75
N ALA A 11 -8.23 25.79 66.51
CA ALA A 11 -9.01 25.19 65.42
C ALA A 11 -8.46 23.82 64.96
N ALA A 12 -7.14 23.65 64.91
CA ALA A 12 -6.53 22.36 64.58
C ALA A 12 -6.73 21.33 65.71
N ALA A 13 -6.64 21.73 66.98
CA ALA A 13 -6.95 20.86 68.11
C ALA A 13 -8.44 20.47 68.19
N ALA A 14 -9.35 21.37 67.82
CA ALA A 14 -10.79 21.07 67.76
C ALA A 14 -11.16 20.12 66.61
N ILE A 15 -10.45 20.16 65.48
CA ILE A 15 -10.67 19.25 64.35
C ILE A 15 -10.07 17.85 64.63
N VAL A 16 -8.91 17.78 65.31
CA VAL A 16 -8.32 16.50 65.73
C VAL A 16 -9.13 15.84 66.85
N LEU A 17 -9.70 16.61 67.78
CA LEU A 17 -10.62 16.08 68.82
C LEU A 17 -12.00 15.69 68.26
N ALA A 18 -12.47 16.33 67.18
CA ALA A 18 -13.71 15.95 66.49
C ALA A 18 -13.53 14.70 65.61
N ALA A 19 -12.35 14.50 65.01
CA ALA A 19 -12.05 13.32 64.20
C ALA A 19 -11.77 12.05 65.04
N SER A 20 -11.40 12.17 66.32
CA SER A 20 -11.29 11.03 67.25
C SER A 20 -12.59 10.72 68.01
N ALA A 21 -13.66 11.50 67.80
CA ALA A 21 -14.94 11.35 68.50
C ALA A 21 -16.09 10.89 67.59
N CYS A 22 -15.82 10.66 66.31
CA CYS A 22 -16.76 10.01 65.41
C CYS A 22 -16.24 8.60 65.12
N ASP A 23 -16.59 7.67 66.01
CA ASP A 23 -16.69 6.27 65.62
C ASP A 23 -17.76 6.17 64.53
N GLU A 24 -17.55 5.34 63.50
CA GLU A 24 -18.44 5.18 62.32
C GLU A 24 -19.89 4.87 62.72
N ASN A 25 -20.09 4.41 63.96
CA ASN A 25 -21.37 4.03 64.54
C ASN A 25 -21.94 5.02 65.58
N SER A 26 -21.43 6.25 65.67
CA SER A 26 -21.91 7.27 66.64
C SER A 26 -23.41 7.65 66.50
N TRP A 27 -24.10 7.10 65.49
CA TRP A 27 -25.51 7.31 65.19
C TRP A 27 -26.38 6.05 65.24
N ASN A 28 -25.78 4.84 65.36
CA ASN A 28 -26.54 3.59 65.33
C ASN A 28 -27.41 3.42 66.58
N ASP A 29 -27.02 4.04 67.70
CA ASP A 29 -27.78 4.11 68.94
C ASP A 29 -28.89 5.17 68.92
N LYS A 30 -29.10 5.86 67.78
CA LYS A 30 -30.14 6.88 67.56
C LYS A 30 -31.20 6.43 66.53
N LEU A 31 -31.09 5.23 65.97
CA LEU A 31 -32.00 4.70 64.96
C LEU A 31 -32.61 3.37 65.44
N ASP A 32 -33.93 3.36 65.68
CA ASP A 32 -34.66 2.18 66.15
C ASP A 32 -34.48 0.99 65.19
N GLY A 33 -33.89 -0.10 65.68
CA GLY A 33 -33.65 -1.34 64.93
C GLY A 33 -32.21 -1.53 64.44
N PHE A 34 -31.33 -0.54 64.63
CA PHE A 34 -29.89 -0.62 64.33
C PHE A 34 -29.02 -0.91 65.56
N ASP A 35 -29.62 -0.84 66.75
CA ASP A 35 -29.07 -1.16 68.07
C ASP A 35 -28.72 -2.65 68.27
N LYS A 36 -29.00 -3.51 67.28
CA LYS A 36 -28.64 -4.94 67.25
C LYS A 36 -27.67 -5.34 66.13
N ILE A 37 -27.24 -4.39 65.30
CA ILE A 37 -26.27 -4.65 64.23
C ILE A 37 -24.87 -4.43 64.85
N GLU A 38 -24.39 -5.44 65.57
CA GLU A 38 -23.00 -5.48 66.02
C GLU A 38 -22.10 -5.76 64.80
N ASN A 39 -21.29 -4.78 64.40
CA ASN A 39 -20.04 -4.90 63.62
C ASN A 39 -19.86 -6.17 62.75
N GLU A 40 -20.82 -6.53 61.90
CA GLU A 40 -20.56 -7.46 60.83
C GLU A 40 -19.99 -6.65 59.67
N SER A 41 -18.68 -6.77 59.45
CA SER A 41 -18.05 -6.26 58.23
C SER A 41 -18.84 -6.77 57.04
N VAL A 42 -19.37 -5.86 56.22
CA VAL A 42 -20.01 -6.24 54.95
C VAL A 42 -18.93 -6.89 54.09
N THR A 43 -18.93 -8.22 54.05
CA THR A 43 -18.04 -8.99 53.18
C THR A 43 -18.59 -8.93 51.76
N ASP A 44 -17.92 -8.17 50.92
CA ASP A 44 -18.16 -8.13 49.47
C ASP A 44 -16.96 -8.74 48.77
N VAL A 45 -17.08 -10.02 48.43
CA VAL A 45 -16.03 -10.84 47.80
C VAL A 45 -16.44 -11.15 46.37
N GLN A 46 -15.66 -10.66 45.41
CA GLN A 46 -15.97 -10.80 43.99
C GLN A 46 -14.72 -11.13 43.17
N THR A 47 -14.94 -11.81 42.03
CA THR A 47 -13.97 -11.90 40.95
C THR A 47 -14.44 -11.02 39.80
N VAL A 48 -13.67 -9.99 39.45
CA VAL A 48 -14.04 -8.99 38.43
C VAL A 48 -13.03 -9.01 37.28
N GLU A 49 -13.54 -9.00 36.05
CA GLU A 49 -12.73 -8.73 34.85
C GLU A 49 -12.68 -7.21 34.63
N TYR A 50 -11.48 -6.64 34.47
CA TYR A 50 -11.32 -5.20 34.23
C TYR A 50 -10.22 -4.93 33.20
N THR A 51 -10.50 -4.08 32.21
CA THR A 51 -9.50 -3.63 31.23
C THR A 51 -9.09 -2.20 31.52
N LEU A 52 -7.78 -1.95 31.71
CA LEU A 52 -7.28 -0.60 31.96
C LEU A 52 -7.57 0.35 30.80
N THR A 53 -8.07 1.52 31.14
CA THR A 53 -8.26 2.64 30.22
C THR A 53 -7.01 3.52 30.16
N ASP A 54 -6.90 4.35 29.12
CA ASP A 54 -5.82 5.33 28.99
C ASP A 54 -5.70 6.27 30.22
N ALA A 55 -6.81 6.58 30.89
CA ALA A 55 -6.83 7.40 32.10
C ALA A 55 -6.27 6.66 33.33
N ASP A 56 -6.43 5.34 33.39
CA ASP A 56 -5.92 4.53 34.49
C ASP A 56 -4.39 4.49 34.48
N TYR A 57 -3.75 4.31 33.31
CA TYR A 57 -2.28 4.37 33.21
C TYR A 57 -1.70 5.69 33.74
N LYS A 58 -2.35 6.81 33.38
CA LYS A 58 -1.95 8.14 33.87
C LYS A 58 -2.13 8.25 35.38
N THR A 59 -3.21 7.70 35.92
CA THR A 59 -3.47 7.67 37.36
C THR A 59 -2.41 6.83 38.07
N ILE A 60 -2.17 5.59 37.62
CA ILE A 60 -1.17 4.66 38.14
C ILE A 60 0.22 5.31 38.18
N ALA A 61 0.66 5.95 37.09
CA ALA A 61 1.95 6.63 37.03
C ALA A 61 2.05 7.85 37.97
N GLY A 62 0.92 8.50 38.27
CA GLY A 62 0.84 9.69 39.10
C GLY A 62 0.58 9.45 40.60
N LEU A 63 0.31 8.21 41.02
CA LEU A 63 0.07 7.91 42.43
C LEU A 63 1.33 8.18 43.27
N ALA A 64 1.15 8.86 44.40
CA ALA A 64 2.24 9.20 45.31
C ALA A 64 2.94 7.93 45.84
N GLU A 65 2.17 6.88 46.13
CA GLU A 65 2.69 5.57 46.55
C GLU A 65 3.57 4.93 45.47
N ASN A 66 3.12 4.94 44.21
CA ASN A 66 3.90 4.40 43.10
C ASN A 66 5.15 5.23 42.81
N THR A 67 5.05 6.55 42.89
CA THR A 67 6.22 7.45 42.75
C THR A 67 7.25 7.18 43.83
N ALA A 68 6.82 6.97 45.08
CA ALA A 68 7.72 6.59 46.18
C ALA A 68 8.33 5.19 45.96
N LEU A 69 7.55 4.24 45.45
CA LEU A 69 7.98 2.87 45.16
C LEU A 69 8.97 2.77 43.98
N ALA A 70 8.89 3.70 43.03
CA ALA A 70 9.80 3.77 41.89
C ALA A 70 11.19 4.28 42.27
N GLY A 71 11.29 5.17 43.27
CA GLY A 71 12.54 5.86 43.59
C GLY A 71 13.05 6.74 42.44
N GLU A 72 14.27 7.28 42.55
CA GLU A 72 14.84 8.10 41.46
C GLU A 72 15.14 7.26 40.21
N ASP A 73 15.68 6.05 40.37
CA ASP A 73 16.09 5.19 39.25
C ASP A 73 14.90 4.68 38.43
N GLY A 74 13.77 4.37 39.07
CA GLY A 74 12.56 3.87 38.40
C GLY A 74 11.60 4.95 37.90
N LYS A 75 11.85 6.23 38.25
CA LYS A 75 10.93 7.34 37.99
C LYS A 75 10.62 7.54 36.52
N ALA A 76 11.65 7.49 35.67
CA ALA A 76 11.48 7.66 34.22
C ALA A 76 10.63 6.52 33.62
N ALA A 77 10.89 5.28 34.02
CA ALA A 77 10.13 4.12 33.58
C ALA A 77 8.66 4.20 34.04
N LEU A 78 8.41 4.62 35.29
CA LEU A 78 7.04 4.82 35.78
C LEU A 78 6.30 5.94 35.05
N GLN A 79 6.97 7.05 34.73
CA GLN A 79 6.37 8.13 33.94
C GLN A 79 5.98 7.65 32.52
N GLN A 80 6.79 6.80 31.91
CA GLN A 80 6.49 6.20 30.62
C GLN A 80 5.22 5.33 30.65
N VAL A 81 4.89 4.71 31.79
CA VAL A 81 3.61 3.98 31.93
C VAL A 81 2.43 4.89 31.61
N GLY A 82 2.44 6.12 32.14
CA GLY A 82 1.39 7.09 31.90
C GLY A 82 1.42 7.71 30.50
N SER A 83 2.61 8.02 29.95
CA SER A 83 2.71 8.68 28.64
C SER A 83 2.51 7.73 27.47
N MET A 84 3.00 6.49 27.57
CA MET A 84 2.92 5.45 26.54
C MET A 84 1.70 4.53 26.73
N ARG A 85 0.97 4.64 27.85
CA ARG A 85 -0.24 3.85 28.16
C ARG A 85 -0.01 2.35 28.13
N ARG A 86 1.16 1.92 28.63
CA ARG A 86 1.62 0.53 28.66
C ARG A 86 2.61 0.31 29.80
N PHE A 87 2.66 -0.90 30.35
CA PHE A 87 3.72 -1.30 31.28
C PHE A 87 4.98 -1.77 30.54
N SER A 88 6.10 -1.90 31.25
CA SER A 88 7.38 -2.39 30.70
C SER A 88 8.08 -3.29 31.71
N GLN A 89 9.16 -3.98 31.31
CA GLN A 89 9.96 -4.73 32.29
C GLN A 89 10.54 -3.82 33.40
N ALA A 90 10.94 -2.59 33.05
CA ALA A 90 11.46 -1.62 34.02
C ALA A 90 10.37 -1.02 34.92
N ALA A 91 9.11 -1.05 34.47
CA ALA A 91 7.96 -0.65 35.27
C ALA A 91 6.79 -1.65 35.13
N PRO A 92 6.87 -2.81 35.81
CA PRO A 92 5.91 -3.89 35.61
C PRO A 92 4.59 -3.62 36.32
N ALA A 93 3.48 -4.10 35.72
CA ALA A 93 2.14 -3.98 36.29
C ALA A 93 2.05 -4.58 37.70
N SER A 94 2.69 -5.73 37.92
CA SER A 94 2.75 -6.42 39.21
C SER A 94 3.21 -5.53 40.37
N LYS A 95 4.05 -4.53 40.08
CA LYS A 95 4.61 -3.60 41.06
C LYS A 95 3.72 -2.38 41.31
N TYR A 96 3.10 -1.80 40.27
CA TYR A 96 2.46 -0.48 40.35
C TYR A 96 0.92 -0.50 40.29
N VAL A 97 0.31 -1.57 39.78
CA VAL A 97 -1.16 -1.74 39.80
C VAL A 97 -1.74 -1.87 41.21
N PRO A 98 -1.10 -2.57 42.18
CA PRO A 98 -1.69 -2.77 43.51
C PRO A 98 -2.16 -1.48 44.22
N ALA A 99 -1.36 -0.41 44.16
CA ALA A 99 -1.72 0.88 44.76
C ALA A 99 -2.94 1.51 44.08
N PHE A 100 -3.12 1.30 42.78
CA PHE A 100 -4.28 1.79 42.03
C PHE A 100 -5.56 1.04 42.39
N LEU A 101 -5.51 -0.30 42.50
CA LEU A 101 -6.69 -1.09 42.89
C LEU A 101 -7.18 -0.76 44.32
N GLY A 102 -6.27 -0.32 45.19
CA GLY A 102 -6.60 0.15 46.54
C GLY A 102 -7.03 1.62 46.61
N ASN A 103 -6.91 2.38 45.51
CA ASN A 103 -7.24 3.79 45.48
C ASN A 103 -8.74 4.01 45.29
N SER A 104 -9.31 5.03 45.94
CA SER A 104 -10.73 5.38 45.81
C SER A 104 -11.15 5.81 44.40
N SER A 105 -10.20 6.09 43.50
CA SER A 105 -10.48 6.32 42.07
C SER A 105 -10.82 5.04 41.31
N PHE A 106 -10.44 3.86 41.80
CA PHE A 106 -10.73 2.60 41.14
C PHE A 106 -12.19 2.17 41.43
N PRO A 107 -13.00 1.77 40.43
CA PRO A 107 -14.43 1.52 40.63
C PRO A 107 -14.77 0.45 41.67
N TYR A 108 -13.86 -0.49 41.94
CA TYR A 108 -14.06 -1.61 42.86
C TYR A 108 -13.18 -1.52 44.13
N PHE A 109 -12.77 -0.31 44.54
CA PHE A 109 -11.87 -0.11 45.67
C PHE A 109 -12.44 -0.59 47.02
N THR A 110 -13.76 -0.74 47.13
CA THR A 110 -14.50 -1.18 48.32
C THR A 110 -14.54 -2.69 48.51
N LEU A 111 -14.08 -3.49 47.54
CA LEU A 111 -14.06 -4.96 47.65
C LEU A 111 -13.22 -5.42 48.84
N THR A 112 -13.66 -6.48 49.51
CA THR A 112 -13.05 -7.03 50.73
C THR A 112 -12.07 -8.17 50.45
N ASP A 113 -11.32 -8.58 51.48
CA ASP A 113 -10.33 -9.67 51.38
C ASP A 113 -10.95 -10.96 50.83
N GLY A 114 -10.20 -11.64 49.96
CA GLY A 114 -10.66 -12.80 49.18
C GLY A 114 -11.13 -12.45 47.76
N SER A 115 -11.28 -11.16 47.44
CA SER A 115 -11.64 -10.70 46.10
C SER A 115 -10.47 -10.82 45.11
N ALA A 116 -10.79 -10.95 43.82
CA ALA A 116 -9.82 -10.99 42.73
C ALA A 116 -10.22 -10.02 41.59
N ILE A 117 -9.23 -9.35 41.00
CA ILE A 117 -9.37 -8.60 39.75
C ILE A 117 -8.53 -9.31 38.69
N ARG A 118 -9.17 -9.80 37.64
CA ARG A 118 -8.50 -10.23 36.41
C ARG A 118 -8.34 -8.99 35.54
N LEU A 119 -7.13 -8.46 35.52
CA LEU A 119 -6.80 -7.18 34.93
C LEU A 119 -6.15 -7.36 33.57
N THR A 120 -6.76 -6.80 32.54
CA THR A 120 -6.22 -6.73 31.18
C THR A 120 -5.55 -5.38 30.94
N TYR A 121 -4.28 -5.40 30.50
CA TYR A 121 -3.48 -4.20 30.27
C TYR A 121 -2.54 -4.35 29.06
N ARG A 122 -2.01 -3.21 28.58
CA ARG A 122 -1.00 -3.14 27.51
C ARG A 122 0.39 -3.26 28.13
N GLN A 123 1.22 -4.09 27.53
CA GLN A 123 2.60 -4.33 27.89
C GLN A 123 3.49 -4.00 26.68
N ALA A 124 4.63 -3.36 26.93
CA ALA A 124 5.64 -3.13 25.90
C ALA A 124 6.24 -4.45 25.45
N ASP A 125 6.25 -4.68 24.15
CA ASP A 125 6.92 -5.78 23.47
C ASP A 125 8.31 -5.35 22.97
N ALA A 126 9.13 -6.32 22.58
CA ALA A 126 10.43 -6.04 21.99
C ALA A 126 10.25 -5.33 20.63
N GLU A 127 10.93 -4.20 20.46
CA GLU A 127 10.97 -3.51 19.17
C GLU A 127 11.83 -4.32 18.18
N PRO A 128 11.35 -4.59 16.96
CA PRO A 128 12.13 -5.31 15.94
C PRO A 128 13.44 -4.58 15.61
N GLU A 129 14.54 -5.32 15.43
CA GLU A 129 15.85 -4.73 15.10
C GLU A 129 15.82 -3.86 13.84
N GLU A 130 15.03 -4.26 12.84
CA GLU A 130 14.81 -3.48 11.62
C GLU A 130 14.14 -2.12 11.89
N TYR A 131 13.17 -2.07 12.81
CA TYR A 131 12.52 -0.82 13.21
C TYR A 131 13.53 0.12 13.88
N ILE A 132 14.33 -0.42 14.81
CA ILE A 132 15.38 0.32 15.50
C ILE A 132 16.38 0.89 14.48
N ALA A 133 16.86 0.07 13.54
CA ALA A 133 17.76 0.53 12.47
C ALA A 133 17.11 1.62 11.59
N GLY A 134 15.80 1.54 11.36
CA GLY A 134 15.04 2.56 10.64
C GLY A 134 14.91 3.89 11.36
N THR A 135 15.05 3.95 12.70
CA THR A 135 15.01 5.21 13.46
C THR A 135 16.23 6.09 13.23
N ASN A 136 17.36 5.50 12.82
CA ASN A 136 18.58 6.20 12.47
C ASN A 136 19.23 5.54 11.24
N PRO A 137 18.60 5.68 10.06
CA PRO A 137 19.05 5.00 8.86
C PRO A 137 20.34 5.64 8.35
N GLN A 138 21.19 4.85 7.69
CA GLN A 138 22.27 5.40 6.87
C GLN A 138 21.67 6.21 5.70
N THR A 139 22.44 7.14 5.16
CA THR A 139 22.02 7.93 3.98
C THR A 139 23.03 7.77 2.87
N TYR A 140 22.52 7.67 1.64
CA TYR A 140 23.37 7.52 0.47
C TYR A 140 22.76 8.29 -0.71
N ARG A 141 23.56 9.12 -1.37
CA ARG A 141 23.13 9.87 -2.57
C ARG A 141 23.95 9.43 -3.76
N VAL A 142 23.29 8.97 -4.82
CA VAL A 142 23.97 8.63 -6.08
C VAL A 142 24.59 9.91 -6.65
N SER A 143 25.91 9.89 -6.80
CA SER A 143 26.70 11.03 -7.28
C SER A 143 26.68 11.15 -8.81
N PRO A 144 26.91 12.35 -9.38
CA PRO A 144 27.15 12.52 -10.82
C PRO A 144 28.21 11.56 -11.37
N GLU A 145 29.30 11.34 -10.63
CA GLU A 145 30.40 10.46 -11.03
C GLU A 145 29.96 9.00 -11.14
N GLN A 146 29.06 8.54 -10.27
CA GLN A 146 28.49 7.19 -10.31
C GLN A 146 27.47 7.05 -11.45
N TYR A 147 26.70 8.10 -11.74
CA TYR A 147 25.88 8.12 -12.95
C TYR A 147 26.73 7.99 -14.21
N GLU A 148 27.83 8.73 -14.30
CA GLU A 148 28.75 8.67 -15.43
C GLU A 148 29.42 7.29 -15.56
N LYS A 149 30.01 6.78 -14.47
CA LYS A 149 30.90 5.61 -14.53
C LYS A 149 30.19 4.27 -14.40
N ASP A 150 29.18 4.18 -13.55
CA ASP A 150 28.56 2.90 -13.23
C ASP A 150 27.27 2.68 -14.03
N VAL A 151 26.50 3.75 -14.25
CA VAL A 151 25.19 3.69 -14.93
C VAL A 151 25.33 3.87 -16.45
N TRP A 152 25.86 5.02 -16.87
CA TRP A 152 25.91 5.42 -18.28
C TRP A 152 27.16 4.92 -19.00
N GLN A 153 28.29 4.80 -18.28
CA GLN A 153 29.59 4.39 -18.82
C GLN A 153 30.00 5.24 -20.05
N SER A 154 29.70 6.55 -20.01
CA SER A 154 29.81 7.46 -21.15
C SER A 154 30.00 8.91 -20.70
N GLU A 155 30.82 9.68 -21.42
CA GLU A 155 30.98 11.14 -21.22
C GLU A 155 29.69 11.92 -21.57
N ASN A 156 28.82 11.32 -22.39
CA ASN A 156 27.47 11.80 -22.65
C ASN A 156 26.52 11.07 -21.69
N PHE A 157 26.17 11.72 -20.57
CA PHE A 157 25.29 11.17 -19.55
C PHE A 157 24.36 12.24 -18.96
N ILE A 158 23.36 11.80 -18.20
CA ILE A 158 22.54 12.65 -17.34
C ILE A 158 22.72 12.22 -15.89
N ASN A 159 22.55 13.15 -14.95
CA ASN A 159 22.56 12.86 -13.51
C ASN A 159 21.26 12.19 -13.05
N ALA A 160 20.83 11.14 -13.75
CA ALA A 160 19.62 10.39 -13.47
C ALA A 160 19.69 8.98 -14.07
N PHE A 161 18.93 8.07 -13.46
CA PHE A 161 18.50 6.82 -14.07
C PHE A 161 17.46 7.11 -15.17
N ALA A 162 17.30 6.19 -16.12
CA ALA A 162 16.35 6.31 -17.24
C ALA A 162 15.69 4.95 -17.50
N PRO A 163 14.65 4.84 -18.35
CA PRO A 163 13.96 3.58 -18.63
C PRO A 163 14.89 2.37 -18.89
N SER A 164 15.98 2.55 -19.64
CA SER A 164 17.01 1.56 -19.99
C SER A 164 18.04 1.33 -18.87
N LYS A 165 18.13 2.26 -17.93
CA LYS A 165 19.09 2.28 -16.82
C LYS A 165 18.34 2.33 -15.48
N GLN A 166 17.65 1.26 -15.12
CA GLN A 166 16.83 1.23 -13.90
C GLN A 166 17.66 1.19 -12.60
N PRO A 167 17.28 1.95 -11.56
CA PRO A 167 18.05 2.05 -10.30
C PRO A 167 18.37 0.70 -9.64
N GLN A 168 17.41 -0.22 -9.66
CA GLN A 168 17.51 -1.57 -9.08
C GLN A 168 18.64 -2.42 -9.66
N ASN A 169 19.13 -2.10 -10.86
CA ASN A 169 20.23 -2.81 -11.52
C ASN A 169 21.62 -2.32 -11.07
N PHE A 170 21.70 -1.16 -10.41
CA PHE A 170 22.96 -0.49 -10.11
C PHE A 170 23.14 -0.22 -8.60
N ILE A 171 22.09 0.26 -7.93
CA ILE A 171 22.17 0.70 -6.54
C ILE A 171 22.67 -0.39 -5.58
N PRO A 172 22.22 -1.67 -5.65
CA PRO A 172 22.75 -2.71 -4.75
C PRO A 172 24.27 -2.89 -4.81
N ALA A 173 24.86 -2.77 -6.01
CA ALA A 173 26.32 -2.87 -6.18
C ALA A 173 27.04 -1.61 -5.66
N MET A 174 26.45 -0.43 -5.86
CA MET A 174 26.96 0.83 -5.30
C MET A 174 26.98 0.80 -3.77
N LEU A 175 25.88 0.37 -3.15
CA LEU A 175 25.81 0.24 -1.68
C LEU A 175 26.80 -0.79 -1.16
N ALA A 176 26.99 -1.92 -1.86
CA ALA A 176 27.98 -2.92 -1.46
C ALA A 176 29.44 -2.40 -1.53
N ALA A 177 29.71 -1.40 -2.38
CA ALA A 177 31.03 -0.79 -2.49
C ALA A 177 31.25 0.32 -1.46
N ASP A 178 30.22 1.14 -1.21
CA ASP A 178 30.39 2.42 -0.53
C ASP A 178 29.74 2.50 0.87
N VAL A 179 28.92 1.52 1.25
CA VAL A 179 28.19 1.50 2.53
C VAL A 179 28.57 0.26 3.34
N ASP A 180 29.12 0.47 4.54
CA ASP A 180 29.43 -0.61 5.48
C ASP A 180 28.16 -1.03 6.25
N PRO A 181 27.66 -2.26 6.10
CA PRO A 181 26.50 -2.73 6.83
C PRO A 181 26.72 -2.82 8.36
N ALA A 182 27.97 -2.78 8.84
CA ALA A 182 28.27 -2.71 10.27
C ALA A 182 27.84 -1.38 10.91
N ASP A 183 27.78 -0.30 10.12
CA ASP A 183 27.35 1.03 10.58
C ASP A 183 25.82 1.19 10.60
N GLY A 184 25.07 0.18 10.14
CA GLY A 184 23.61 0.13 10.14
C GLY A 184 23.04 -0.68 8.97
N SER A 185 22.01 -1.49 9.22
CA SER A 185 21.45 -2.39 8.20
C SER A 185 20.41 -1.74 7.27
N ILE A 186 19.97 -0.51 7.56
CA ILE A 186 18.98 0.24 6.75
C ILE A 186 19.65 1.48 6.16
N CYS A 187 19.43 1.72 4.86
CA CYS A 187 19.95 2.89 4.15
C CYS A 187 18.84 3.57 3.33
N VAL A 188 18.66 4.88 3.52
CA VAL A 188 17.83 5.74 2.65
C VAL A 188 18.69 6.20 1.48
N VAL A 189 18.31 5.78 0.27
CA VAL A 189 19.05 6.08 -0.96
C VAL A 189 18.30 7.12 -1.77
N THR A 190 18.93 8.27 -2.03
CA THR A 190 18.40 9.36 -2.85
C THR A 190 19.06 9.38 -4.22
N TYR A 191 18.24 9.45 -5.27
CA TYR A 191 18.68 9.41 -6.66
C TYR A 191 17.68 10.11 -7.58
N ASN A 192 18.09 10.47 -8.79
CA ASN A 192 17.22 11.07 -9.79
C ASN A 192 16.77 10.04 -10.83
N VAL A 193 15.56 10.19 -11.35
CA VAL A 193 14.98 9.38 -12.44
C VAL A 193 14.43 10.29 -13.53
N ALA A 194 14.85 10.06 -14.76
CA ALA A 194 14.26 10.66 -15.94
C ALA A 194 13.11 9.77 -16.47
N PRO A 195 11.95 10.35 -16.81
CA PRO A 195 10.80 9.58 -17.31
C PRO A 195 11.00 9.02 -18.73
N GLN A 196 12.09 9.40 -19.41
CA GLN A 196 12.43 9.01 -20.78
C GLN A 196 13.95 8.95 -20.97
N GLU A 197 14.42 8.30 -22.03
CA GLU A 197 15.85 8.26 -22.37
C GLU A 197 16.41 9.65 -22.72
N PRO A 198 17.64 9.97 -22.31
CA PRO A 198 18.35 11.15 -22.79
C PRO A 198 18.77 11.00 -24.25
N VAL A 199 18.59 12.06 -25.03
CA VAL A 199 19.07 12.12 -26.42
C VAL A 199 20.38 12.89 -26.45
N PHE A 200 21.47 12.19 -26.79
CA PHE A 200 22.79 12.81 -26.95
C PHE A 200 23.06 13.09 -28.43
N GLY A 201 23.34 14.36 -28.78
CA GLY A 201 23.92 14.71 -30.09
C GLY A 201 22.99 14.73 -31.31
N GLY A 202 21.66 14.77 -31.16
CA GLY A 202 20.73 14.97 -32.28
C GLY A 202 20.59 13.78 -33.25
N GLY A 203 21.07 12.60 -32.86
CA GLY A 203 20.67 11.34 -33.50
C GLY A 203 19.28 10.91 -33.02
N THR A 204 18.53 10.23 -33.89
CA THR A 204 17.41 9.39 -33.43
C THR A 204 17.91 8.48 -32.32
N PRO A 205 17.14 8.30 -31.23
CA PRO A 205 17.49 7.35 -30.18
C PRO A 205 17.86 6.03 -30.83
N GLU A 206 19.02 5.47 -30.48
CA GLU A 206 19.21 4.04 -30.66
C GLU A 206 18.24 3.43 -29.64
N GLU A 207 17.03 3.08 -30.09
CA GLU A 207 16.11 2.34 -29.25
C GLU A 207 16.84 1.07 -28.78
N PRO A 208 16.79 0.74 -27.48
CA PRO A 208 17.19 -0.58 -27.05
C PRO A 208 16.43 -1.57 -27.92
N SER A 209 17.12 -2.44 -28.64
CA SER A 209 16.48 -3.35 -29.59
C SER A 209 15.51 -4.27 -28.84
N PHE A 210 14.23 -3.91 -28.82
CA PHE A 210 13.17 -4.74 -28.26
C PHE A 210 12.85 -5.84 -29.27
N GLU A 211 13.36 -7.05 -29.02
CA GLU A 211 12.96 -8.21 -29.79
C GLU A 211 11.79 -8.93 -29.11
N LEU A 212 10.68 -9.02 -29.84
CA LEU A 212 9.57 -9.89 -29.47
C LEU A 212 10.06 -11.34 -29.32
N SER A 213 9.64 -11.97 -28.23
CA SER A 213 9.84 -13.40 -27.99
C SER A 213 9.01 -14.25 -28.96
N SER A 214 9.18 -15.57 -28.88
CA SER A 214 8.45 -16.56 -29.71
C SER A 214 7.99 -17.75 -28.87
N VAL A 215 7.64 -17.49 -27.62
CA VAL A 215 7.33 -18.50 -26.61
C VAL A 215 5.82 -18.74 -26.50
N VAL A 216 4.99 -17.71 -26.71
CA VAL A 216 3.55 -17.74 -26.41
C VAL A 216 2.84 -18.88 -27.15
N GLY A 217 3.16 -19.10 -28.42
CA GLY A 217 2.56 -20.13 -29.27
C GLY A 217 2.79 -21.57 -28.79
N SER A 218 3.73 -21.79 -27.87
CA SER A 218 4.08 -23.12 -27.34
C SER A 218 3.63 -23.36 -25.89
N LEU A 219 3.05 -22.35 -25.25
CA LEU A 219 2.68 -22.42 -23.83
C LEU A 219 1.52 -23.37 -23.57
N LYS A 220 1.58 -24.02 -22.41
CA LYS A 220 0.52 -24.90 -21.90
C LYS A 220 0.29 -24.66 -20.41
N ASN A 221 -0.87 -25.11 -19.93
CA ASN A 221 -1.22 -25.03 -18.52
C ASN A 221 -0.19 -25.77 -17.66
N GLY A 222 0.31 -25.11 -16.61
CA GLY A 222 1.31 -25.64 -15.68
C GLY A 222 2.76 -25.27 -16.00
N ASP A 223 3.05 -24.61 -17.12
CA ASP A 223 4.39 -24.09 -17.39
C ASP A 223 4.77 -23.02 -16.35
N ALA A 224 5.99 -23.09 -15.80
CA ALA A 224 6.47 -22.18 -14.75
C ALA A 224 7.76 -21.47 -15.19
N GLY A 225 7.98 -20.24 -14.68
CA GLY A 225 9.18 -19.46 -14.99
C GLY A 225 9.26 -19.00 -16.44
N VAL A 226 8.11 -18.74 -17.08
CA VAL A 226 8.06 -18.30 -18.47
C VAL A 226 8.33 -16.80 -18.55
N THR A 227 9.29 -16.41 -19.39
CA THR A 227 9.56 -15.01 -19.74
C THR A 227 8.99 -14.71 -21.12
N ILE A 228 8.03 -13.77 -21.19
CA ILE A 228 7.41 -13.32 -22.43
C ILE A 228 7.85 -11.89 -22.69
N ARG A 229 8.55 -11.67 -23.81
CA ARG A 229 8.73 -10.32 -24.38
C ARG A 229 7.69 -10.09 -25.45
N GLY A 230 6.73 -9.22 -25.18
CA GLY A 230 5.56 -9.00 -26.02
C GLY A 230 5.06 -7.57 -25.98
N VAL A 231 4.07 -7.27 -26.80
CA VAL A 231 3.42 -5.95 -26.87
C VAL A 231 2.01 -6.04 -26.33
N VAL A 232 1.61 -5.05 -25.55
CA VAL A 232 0.26 -4.98 -25.00
C VAL A 232 -0.73 -4.64 -26.11
N MET A 233 -1.63 -5.58 -26.40
CA MET A 233 -2.59 -5.48 -27.50
C MET A 233 -3.95 -4.95 -27.04
N ALA A 234 -4.33 -5.13 -25.78
CA ALA A 234 -5.62 -4.70 -25.26
C ALA A 234 -5.57 -4.64 -23.72
N VAL A 235 -6.34 -3.76 -23.10
CA VAL A 235 -6.43 -3.63 -21.64
C VAL A 235 -7.89 -3.79 -21.20
N CYS A 236 -8.12 -4.42 -20.05
CA CYS A 236 -9.42 -4.50 -19.38
C CYS A 236 -9.25 -4.24 -17.87
N ALA A 237 -10.35 -4.10 -17.14
CA ALA A 237 -10.37 -3.84 -15.70
C ALA A 237 -9.74 -4.96 -14.83
N GLN A 238 -9.28 -6.06 -15.43
CA GLN A 238 -8.75 -7.23 -14.72
C GLN A 238 -7.40 -7.73 -15.26
N GLY A 239 -6.83 -7.04 -16.25
CA GLY A 239 -5.57 -7.43 -16.88
C GLY A 239 -5.44 -6.91 -18.31
N TYR A 240 -4.54 -7.53 -19.08
CA TYR A 240 -4.24 -7.09 -20.45
C TYR A 240 -3.84 -8.26 -21.35
N MET A 241 -3.98 -8.08 -22.66
CA MET A 241 -3.52 -9.02 -23.69
C MET A 241 -2.08 -8.69 -24.06
N LEU A 242 -1.20 -9.69 -24.02
CA LEU A 242 0.20 -9.56 -24.41
C LEU A 242 0.47 -10.47 -25.62
N ALA A 243 1.07 -9.93 -26.68
CA ALA A 243 1.38 -10.70 -27.89
C ALA A 243 2.88 -10.70 -28.21
N ASP A 244 3.39 -11.87 -28.61
CA ASP A 244 4.73 -12.04 -29.15
C ASP A 244 4.68 -12.45 -30.64
N LYS A 245 5.79 -12.92 -31.23
CA LYS A 245 5.82 -13.35 -32.64
C LYS A 245 4.92 -14.55 -32.97
N THR A 246 4.47 -15.29 -31.96
CA THR A 246 3.84 -16.61 -32.10
C THR A 246 2.41 -16.68 -31.59
N GLY A 247 1.96 -15.72 -30.77
CA GLY A 247 0.57 -15.68 -30.32
C GLY A 247 0.27 -14.57 -29.32
N ALA A 248 -0.97 -14.54 -28.81
CA ALA A 248 -1.42 -13.61 -27.78
C ALA A 248 -1.97 -14.37 -26.57
N ILE A 249 -1.58 -13.95 -25.37
CA ILE A 249 -2.02 -14.55 -24.10
C ILE A 249 -2.58 -13.46 -23.18
N PHE A 250 -3.55 -13.82 -22.36
CA PHE A 250 -4.10 -12.91 -21.36
C PHE A 250 -3.21 -12.92 -20.11
N VAL A 251 -2.79 -11.75 -19.65
CA VAL A 251 -2.12 -11.56 -18.37
C VAL A 251 -3.16 -11.13 -17.36
N TYR A 252 -3.58 -12.06 -16.49
CA TYR A 252 -4.64 -11.82 -15.52
C TYR A 252 -4.06 -11.20 -14.25
N MET A 253 -4.50 -10.00 -13.87
CA MET A 253 -4.00 -9.24 -12.71
C MET A 253 -5.01 -9.11 -11.57
N GLY A 254 -6.22 -9.68 -11.72
CA GLY A 254 -7.25 -9.68 -10.69
C GLY A 254 -8.13 -8.41 -10.66
N SER A 255 -9.13 -8.38 -9.78
CA SER A 255 -10.15 -7.32 -9.71
C SER A 255 -9.65 -5.97 -9.17
N LYS A 256 -8.42 -5.91 -8.65
CA LYS A 256 -7.78 -4.69 -8.16
C LYS A 256 -6.71 -4.15 -9.13
N PHE A 257 -6.68 -4.65 -10.36
CA PHE A 257 -5.74 -4.19 -11.38
C PHE A 257 -6.00 -2.71 -11.70
N ASP A 258 -4.96 -1.89 -11.57
CA ASP A 258 -5.00 -0.48 -11.97
C ASP A 258 -4.67 -0.35 -13.46
N THR A 259 -5.69 -0.05 -14.26
CA THR A 259 -5.56 0.10 -15.71
C THR A 259 -4.68 1.27 -16.14
N THR A 260 -4.28 2.17 -15.23
CA THR A 260 -3.37 3.29 -15.55
C THR A 260 -1.89 2.86 -15.60
N THR A 261 -1.58 1.67 -15.07
CA THR A 261 -0.20 1.14 -15.00
C THR A 261 0.29 0.50 -16.29
N VAL A 262 -0.60 0.24 -17.25
CA VAL A 262 -0.30 -0.43 -18.52
C VAL A 262 -1.13 0.20 -19.64
N ALA A 263 -0.51 0.53 -20.76
CA ALA A 263 -1.14 1.07 -21.96
C ALA A 263 -1.03 0.12 -23.16
N VAL A 264 -2.01 0.20 -24.07
CA VAL A 264 -1.92 -0.47 -25.39
C VAL A 264 -0.71 0.10 -26.13
N GLY A 265 0.16 -0.79 -26.64
CA GLY A 265 1.42 -0.44 -27.29
C GLY A 265 2.66 -0.52 -26.40
N ASP A 266 2.50 -0.72 -25.09
CA ASP A 266 3.65 -0.95 -24.21
C ASP A 266 4.38 -2.25 -24.61
N GLN A 267 5.70 -2.14 -24.78
CA GLN A 267 6.60 -3.27 -24.93
C GLN A 267 6.92 -3.80 -23.53
N MET A 268 6.59 -5.05 -23.25
CA MET A 268 6.65 -5.63 -21.91
C MET A 268 7.55 -6.85 -21.89
N GLU A 269 8.28 -7.01 -20.79
CA GLU A 269 8.76 -8.31 -20.33
C GLU A 269 7.90 -8.77 -19.15
N VAL A 270 7.24 -9.92 -19.31
CA VAL A 270 6.39 -10.53 -18.28
C VAL A 270 6.95 -11.89 -17.91
N ASN A 271 7.27 -12.08 -16.63
CA ASN A 271 7.70 -13.35 -16.06
C ASN A 271 6.57 -13.93 -15.23
N GLY A 272 6.22 -15.21 -15.41
CA GLY A 272 5.20 -15.84 -14.58
C GLY A 272 4.93 -17.31 -14.89
N SER A 273 3.97 -17.88 -14.16
CA SER A 273 3.42 -19.21 -14.42
C SER A 273 2.19 -19.15 -15.32
N ILE A 274 2.01 -20.19 -16.13
CA ILE A 274 0.88 -20.33 -17.05
C ILE A 274 -0.19 -21.19 -16.41
N GLY A 275 -1.40 -20.64 -16.32
CA GLY A 275 -2.60 -21.34 -15.91
C GLY A 275 -3.61 -21.42 -17.04
N ALA A 276 -4.69 -22.17 -16.81
CA ALA A 276 -5.87 -22.15 -17.65
C ALA A 276 -7.12 -21.78 -16.83
N TYR A 277 -7.89 -20.82 -17.34
CA TYR A 277 -9.20 -20.48 -16.80
C TYR A 277 -10.27 -20.72 -17.86
N ASN A 278 -11.20 -21.65 -17.60
CA ASN A 278 -12.31 -21.94 -18.51
C ASN A 278 -11.85 -22.15 -19.97
N LYS A 279 -10.81 -22.98 -20.14
CA LYS A 279 -10.16 -23.30 -21.43
C LYS A 279 -9.37 -22.16 -22.06
N GLY A 280 -9.16 -21.04 -21.37
CA GLY A 280 -8.29 -19.95 -21.79
C GLY A 280 -6.94 -20.02 -21.11
N LEU A 281 -5.85 -20.09 -21.86
CA LEU A 281 -4.51 -19.96 -21.31
C LEU A 281 -4.27 -18.51 -20.86
N GLN A 282 -3.66 -18.36 -19.69
CA GLN A 282 -3.35 -17.05 -19.11
C GLN A 282 -2.07 -17.10 -18.27
N VAL A 283 -1.36 -15.99 -18.18
CA VAL A 283 -0.33 -15.79 -17.15
C VAL A 283 -1.03 -15.54 -15.81
N ASN A 284 -0.62 -16.26 -14.78
CA ASN A 284 -1.21 -16.14 -13.44
C ASN A 284 -0.64 -14.92 -12.69
N GLY A 285 -1.49 -13.92 -12.45
CA GLY A 285 -1.10 -12.63 -11.85
C GLY A 285 -0.43 -12.69 -10.50
N SER A 286 -0.77 -13.66 -9.64
CA SER A 286 -0.11 -13.81 -8.34
C SER A 286 1.36 -14.22 -8.44
N SER A 287 1.78 -14.72 -9.61
CA SER A 287 3.17 -15.06 -9.94
C SER A 287 3.81 -14.10 -10.94
N ALA A 288 3.03 -13.16 -11.49
CA ALA A 288 3.47 -12.34 -12.61
C ALA A 288 4.29 -11.15 -12.10
N THR A 289 5.49 -11.00 -12.65
CA THR A 289 6.22 -9.72 -12.62
C THR A 289 6.23 -9.16 -14.04
N ALA A 290 6.00 -7.85 -14.17
CA ALA A 290 5.84 -7.20 -15.46
C ALA A 290 6.69 -5.92 -15.47
N THR A 291 7.49 -5.75 -16.52
CA THR A 291 8.36 -4.59 -16.72
C THR A 291 8.06 -3.97 -18.07
N VAL A 292 7.79 -2.67 -18.10
CA VAL A 292 7.69 -1.89 -19.35
C VAL A 292 9.11 -1.61 -19.85
N LEU A 293 9.41 -2.02 -21.07
CA LEU A 293 10.72 -1.89 -21.72
C LEU A 293 10.77 -0.80 -22.79
N GLY A 294 9.60 -0.34 -23.25
CA GLY A 294 9.47 0.63 -24.35
C GLY A 294 8.04 0.74 -24.82
N LYS A 295 7.83 1.35 -25.99
CA LYS A 295 6.51 1.52 -26.61
C LYS A 295 6.60 1.34 -28.13
N GLN A 296 5.53 0.85 -28.73
CA GLN A 296 5.40 0.79 -30.19
C GLN A 296 3.94 0.86 -30.63
N ASP A 297 3.73 1.13 -31.91
CA ASP A 297 2.40 1.03 -32.53
C ASP A 297 1.87 -0.42 -32.53
N VAL A 298 0.56 -0.55 -32.36
CA VAL A 298 -0.13 -1.85 -32.34
C VAL A 298 -0.77 -2.14 -33.68
N THR A 299 -0.34 -3.23 -34.31
CA THR A 299 -1.03 -3.81 -35.48
C THR A 299 -1.77 -5.06 -35.05
N TYR A 300 -3.08 -5.07 -35.24
CA TYR A 300 -3.90 -6.24 -34.94
C TYR A 300 -3.86 -7.26 -36.08
N PRO A 301 -3.90 -8.58 -35.78
CA PRO A 301 -4.08 -9.59 -36.80
C PRO A 301 -5.48 -9.47 -37.45
N ALA A 302 -5.67 -10.13 -38.60
CA ALA A 302 -6.99 -10.23 -39.21
C ALA A 302 -7.97 -10.92 -38.24
N ALA A 303 -9.07 -10.25 -37.92
CA ALA A 303 -10.05 -10.77 -36.98
C ALA A 303 -10.81 -11.96 -37.58
N LYS A 304 -10.90 -13.06 -36.84
CA LYS A 304 -11.80 -14.16 -37.19
C LYS A 304 -13.24 -13.74 -36.93
N GLU A 305 -14.05 -13.66 -37.98
CA GLU A 305 -15.49 -13.46 -37.82
C GLU A 305 -16.14 -14.75 -37.34
N TYR A 306 -16.92 -14.66 -36.26
CA TYR A 306 -17.72 -15.79 -35.78
C TYR A 306 -19.21 -15.56 -36.04
N THR A 307 -19.81 -16.49 -36.76
CA THR A 307 -21.27 -16.64 -36.80
C THR A 307 -21.81 -17.25 -35.50
N GLY A 308 -23.12 -17.18 -35.26
CA GLY A 308 -23.74 -17.81 -34.09
C GLY A 308 -23.50 -19.31 -33.99
N ALA A 309 -23.56 -20.03 -35.13
CA ALA A 309 -23.30 -21.47 -35.19
C ALA A 309 -21.83 -21.82 -34.93
N GLU A 310 -20.88 -21.02 -35.43
CA GLU A 310 -19.46 -21.22 -35.15
C GLU A 310 -19.09 -20.91 -33.71
N LEU A 311 -19.79 -19.97 -33.05
CA LEU A 311 -19.66 -19.73 -31.62
C LEU A 311 -20.20 -20.92 -30.80
N ASP A 312 -21.34 -21.48 -31.19
CA ASP A 312 -21.86 -22.71 -30.59
C ASP A 312 -20.87 -23.88 -30.72
N GLN A 313 -20.15 -23.98 -31.83
CA GLN A 313 -19.07 -24.95 -31.98
C GLN A 313 -17.85 -24.60 -31.12
N ALA A 314 -17.46 -23.32 -31.03
CA ALA A 314 -16.29 -22.90 -30.28
C ALA A 314 -16.40 -23.20 -28.77
N ILE A 315 -17.61 -23.08 -28.21
CA ILE A 315 -17.85 -23.39 -26.78
C ILE A 315 -17.79 -24.89 -26.45
N THR A 316 -17.65 -25.78 -27.44
CA THR A 316 -17.49 -27.23 -27.22
C THR A 316 -16.02 -27.67 -27.12
N ARG A 317 -15.06 -26.75 -27.29
CA ARG A 317 -13.63 -27.10 -27.24
C ARG A 317 -13.28 -27.75 -25.90
N THR A 318 -12.50 -28.83 -25.97
CA THR A 318 -12.00 -29.55 -24.79
C THR A 318 -10.63 -29.05 -24.34
N ASP A 319 -9.86 -28.49 -25.28
CA ASP A 319 -8.47 -28.12 -25.08
C ASP A 319 -8.34 -26.66 -24.67
N ASP A 320 -7.28 -26.35 -23.93
CA ASP A 320 -6.92 -24.99 -23.57
C ASP A 320 -6.36 -24.26 -24.80
N ALA A 321 -6.65 -22.97 -24.95
CA ALA A 321 -6.24 -22.18 -26.10
C ALA A 321 -5.76 -20.78 -25.72
N LEU A 322 -4.88 -20.23 -26.55
CA LEU A 322 -4.46 -18.83 -26.53
C LEU A 322 -5.60 -17.89 -26.94
N GLY A 323 -5.39 -16.59 -26.75
CA GLY A 323 -6.33 -15.57 -27.16
C GLY A 323 -6.48 -15.53 -28.68
N ILE A 324 -7.72 -15.64 -29.17
CA ILE A 324 -8.02 -15.56 -30.61
C ILE A 324 -8.58 -14.19 -30.92
N TYR A 325 -7.92 -13.42 -31.80
CA TYR A 325 -8.45 -12.14 -32.24
C TYR A 325 -9.66 -12.35 -33.17
N ALA A 326 -10.83 -11.86 -32.75
CA ALA A 326 -12.11 -12.23 -33.33
C ALA A 326 -13.13 -11.11 -33.28
N THR A 327 -14.11 -11.19 -34.19
CA THR A 327 -15.27 -10.30 -34.24
C THR A 327 -16.55 -11.11 -34.00
N ILE A 328 -17.41 -10.61 -33.11
CA ILE A 328 -18.75 -11.15 -32.84
C ILE A 328 -19.77 -10.04 -33.07
N LYS A 329 -20.74 -10.29 -33.95
CA LYS A 329 -21.85 -9.37 -34.21
C LYS A 329 -23.15 -9.92 -33.64
N GLY A 330 -23.93 -9.08 -32.96
CA GLY A 330 -25.21 -9.49 -32.40
C GLY A 330 -25.91 -8.41 -31.57
N LYS A 331 -27.02 -8.78 -30.95
CA LYS A 331 -27.78 -7.86 -30.09
C LYS A 331 -27.06 -7.69 -28.74
N VAL A 332 -26.79 -6.44 -28.35
CA VAL A 332 -26.21 -6.10 -27.05
C VAL A 332 -27.27 -6.28 -25.96
N THR A 333 -26.89 -7.00 -24.90
CA THR A 333 -27.71 -7.20 -23.71
C THR A 333 -26.91 -6.79 -22.48
N MET A 334 -27.52 -5.96 -21.63
CA MET A 334 -26.92 -5.47 -20.39
C MET A 334 -27.72 -6.02 -19.21
N SER A 335 -27.03 -6.55 -18.20
CA SER A 335 -27.62 -7.05 -16.96
C SER A 335 -27.05 -6.29 -15.77
N TYR A 336 -27.92 -5.94 -14.83
CA TYR A 336 -27.58 -5.15 -13.64
C TYR A 336 -27.61 -6.02 -12.40
N ASP A 337 -26.98 -5.56 -11.33
CA ASP A 337 -27.02 -6.26 -10.06
C ASP A 337 -28.45 -6.29 -9.48
N LYS A 338 -28.77 -7.35 -8.74
CA LYS A 338 -30.11 -7.55 -8.17
C LYS A 338 -30.37 -6.65 -6.97
N GLU A 339 -29.32 -6.36 -6.20
CA GLU A 339 -29.39 -5.55 -4.98
C GLU A 339 -29.16 -4.07 -5.28
N ASP A 340 -28.34 -3.79 -6.30
CA ASP A 340 -28.14 -2.44 -6.85
C ASP A 340 -28.44 -2.42 -8.37
N PRO A 341 -29.67 -2.07 -8.76
CA PRO A 341 -30.08 -1.98 -10.17
C PRO A 341 -29.33 -0.92 -10.99
N THR A 342 -28.55 -0.03 -10.34
CA THR A 342 -27.72 0.96 -11.03
C THR A 342 -26.34 0.40 -11.41
N LYS A 343 -25.93 -0.69 -10.77
CA LYS A 343 -24.63 -1.32 -11.00
C LYS A 343 -24.70 -2.31 -12.16
N LEU A 344 -24.12 -1.91 -13.29
CA LEU A 344 -23.98 -2.80 -14.45
C LEU A 344 -23.07 -3.99 -14.12
N LYS A 345 -23.55 -5.21 -14.39
CA LYS A 345 -22.89 -6.47 -14.01
C LYS A 345 -22.27 -7.20 -15.19
N ASN A 346 -23.04 -7.38 -16.27
CA ASN A 346 -22.54 -8.04 -17.48
C ASN A 346 -23.05 -7.36 -18.75
N ILE A 347 -22.22 -7.41 -19.80
CA ILE A 347 -22.58 -7.02 -21.16
C ILE A 347 -22.32 -8.21 -22.07
N ASN A 348 -23.35 -8.68 -22.77
CA ASN A 348 -23.25 -9.80 -23.70
C ASN A 348 -23.74 -9.42 -25.09
N ILE A 349 -23.11 -10.01 -26.11
CA ILE A 349 -23.50 -9.90 -27.51
C ILE A 349 -24.15 -11.21 -27.92
N LYS A 350 -25.45 -11.18 -28.23
CA LYS A 350 -26.22 -12.34 -28.67
C LYS A 350 -26.21 -12.42 -30.20
N PRO A 351 -25.36 -13.26 -30.82
CA PRO A 351 -25.30 -13.38 -32.27
C PRO A 351 -26.58 -14.04 -32.81
N ALA A 352 -26.98 -13.64 -34.01
CA ALA A 352 -28.07 -14.29 -34.72
C ALA A 352 -27.67 -15.75 -35.07
N GLY A 353 -28.62 -16.68 -34.97
CA GLY A 353 -28.41 -18.09 -35.32
C GLY A 353 -27.68 -18.93 -34.26
N SER A 354 -27.30 -18.37 -33.10
CA SER A 354 -26.78 -19.14 -31.97
C SER A 354 -27.92 -19.75 -31.13
N ALA A 355 -27.81 -21.04 -30.84
CA ALA A 355 -28.68 -21.77 -29.93
C ALA A 355 -28.29 -21.54 -28.46
N LYS A 356 -26.99 -21.34 -28.16
CA LYS A 356 -26.50 -21.29 -26.78
C LYS A 356 -25.45 -20.21 -26.54
N ALA A 357 -24.46 -20.09 -27.41
CA ALA A 357 -23.29 -19.25 -27.24
C ALA A 357 -23.59 -17.74 -27.34
N GLN A 358 -22.89 -16.94 -26.54
CA GLN A 358 -22.94 -15.48 -26.59
C GLN A 358 -21.53 -14.93 -26.43
N GLY A 359 -21.21 -13.83 -27.12
CA GLY A 359 -20.04 -13.03 -26.77
C GLY A 359 -20.26 -12.35 -25.43
N SER A 360 -19.23 -12.21 -24.62
CA SER A 360 -19.29 -11.57 -23.31
C SER A 360 -18.14 -10.60 -23.14
N VAL A 361 -18.41 -9.35 -22.76
CA VAL A 361 -17.37 -8.36 -22.54
C VAL A 361 -16.71 -8.60 -21.19
N TYR A 362 -15.41 -8.92 -21.20
CA TYR A 362 -14.66 -9.22 -19.99
C TYR A 362 -13.97 -7.96 -19.45
N GLY A 363 -14.22 -7.61 -18.18
CA GLY A 363 -13.58 -6.47 -17.50
C GLY A 363 -13.77 -5.14 -18.22
N PHE A 364 -15.01 -4.73 -18.53
CA PHE A 364 -15.26 -3.49 -19.29
C PHE A 364 -14.71 -2.24 -18.59
N THR A 365 -14.10 -1.35 -19.38
CA THR A 365 -13.59 -0.05 -18.94
C THR A 365 -14.58 1.08 -19.21
N PRO A 366 -14.45 2.25 -18.53
CA PRO A 366 -15.27 3.42 -18.81
C PRO A 366 -15.27 3.83 -20.30
N GLU A 367 -14.13 3.68 -20.97
CA GLU A 367 -13.92 4.01 -22.39
C GLU A 367 -14.77 3.11 -23.29
N LEU A 368 -14.77 1.80 -23.02
CA LEU A 368 -15.58 0.84 -23.74
C LEU A 368 -17.09 1.09 -23.56
N LEU A 369 -17.50 1.44 -22.33
CA LEU A 369 -18.90 1.73 -22.03
C LEU A 369 -19.47 2.89 -22.86
N LYS A 370 -18.64 3.86 -23.28
CA LYS A 370 -19.05 4.97 -24.14
C LYS A 370 -19.48 4.52 -25.54
N LEU A 371 -19.04 3.34 -25.99
CA LEU A 371 -19.29 2.82 -27.34
C LEU A 371 -20.47 1.84 -27.43
N LEU A 372 -20.83 1.19 -26.31
CA LEU A 372 -21.85 0.14 -26.26
C LEU A 372 -23.24 0.70 -25.97
N LYS A 373 -24.24 0.20 -26.69
CA LYS A 373 -25.64 0.64 -26.58
C LYS A 373 -26.56 -0.56 -26.36
N ALA A 374 -27.23 -0.58 -25.21
CA ALA A 374 -28.18 -1.64 -24.86
C ALA A 374 -29.26 -1.82 -25.94
N ASP A 375 -29.66 -3.07 -26.17
CA ASP A 375 -30.72 -3.47 -27.10
C ASP A 375 -30.50 -3.12 -28.57
N THR A 376 -29.29 -2.72 -28.96
CA THR A 376 -28.91 -2.48 -30.36
C THR A 376 -28.11 -3.64 -30.95
N GLU A 377 -28.09 -3.76 -32.27
CA GLU A 377 -27.18 -4.67 -32.96
C GLU A 377 -25.83 -3.98 -33.14
N GLN A 378 -24.77 -4.56 -32.58
CA GLN A 378 -23.40 -4.06 -32.70
C GLN A 378 -22.43 -5.21 -32.94
N SER A 379 -21.25 -4.91 -33.50
CA SER A 379 -20.10 -5.82 -33.50
C SER A 379 -19.10 -5.43 -32.42
N ILE A 380 -18.56 -6.43 -31.73
CA ILE A 380 -17.37 -6.27 -30.88
C ILE A 380 -16.21 -7.03 -31.53
N THR A 381 -15.05 -6.39 -31.57
CA THR A 381 -13.78 -7.00 -32.02
C THR A 381 -12.79 -6.99 -30.86
N GLY A 382 -12.05 -8.07 -30.67
CA GLY A 382 -11.10 -8.21 -29.57
C GLY A 382 -10.55 -9.63 -29.44
N TYR A 383 -9.94 -9.95 -28.30
CA TYR A 383 -9.41 -11.30 -28.06
C TYR A 383 -10.42 -12.17 -27.31
N PHE A 384 -10.82 -13.29 -27.91
CA PHE A 384 -11.58 -14.36 -27.26
C PHE A 384 -10.64 -15.15 -26.36
N ILE A 385 -10.79 -14.97 -25.04
CA ILE A 385 -9.89 -15.52 -24.03
C ILE A 385 -10.42 -16.79 -23.34
N ALA A 386 -11.70 -16.90 -23.00
CA ALA A 386 -12.19 -17.99 -22.15
C ALA A 386 -13.70 -18.29 -22.31
N ILE A 387 -14.14 -19.50 -21.95
CA ILE A 387 -15.54 -19.95 -22.07
C ILE A 387 -16.21 -20.05 -20.69
N ALA A 388 -16.82 -18.97 -20.21
CA ALA A 388 -17.47 -18.95 -18.90
C ALA A 388 -18.87 -19.60 -18.95
N GLY A 389 -19.21 -20.38 -17.91
CA GLY A 389 -20.54 -20.99 -17.75
C GLY A 389 -20.99 -21.89 -18.90
N GLY A 390 -20.04 -22.39 -19.71
CA GLY A 390 -20.31 -23.25 -20.87
C GLY A 390 -21.10 -22.59 -21.99
N LYS A 391 -21.15 -21.25 -22.06
CA LYS A 391 -21.83 -20.50 -23.13
C LYS A 391 -21.31 -19.09 -23.40
N TYR A 392 -20.63 -18.45 -22.45
CA TYR A 392 -20.14 -17.08 -22.60
C TYR A 392 -18.71 -17.08 -23.12
N CYS A 393 -18.52 -16.52 -24.31
CA CYS A 393 -17.22 -16.35 -24.93
C CYS A 393 -16.65 -15.00 -24.48
N ASN A 394 -15.78 -15.02 -23.46
CA ASN A 394 -15.20 -13.83 -22.87
C ASN A 394 -14.25 -13.15 -23.85
N MET A 395 -14.48 -11.86 -24.09
CA MET A 395 -13.76 -11.01 -25.03
C MET A 395 -13.10 -9.86 -24.28
N VAL A 396 -11.79 -9.68 -24.47
CA VAL A 396 -11.11 -8.40 -24.18
C VAL A 396 -11.25 -7.53 -25.43
N VAL A 397 -12.12 -6.53 -25.38
CA VAL A 397 -12.58 -5.78 -26.56
C VAL A 397 -11.60 -4.67 -26.93
N THR A 398 -11.22 -4.62 -28.21
CA THR A 398 -10.37 -3.58 -28.80
C THR A 398 -11.16 -2.59 -29.65
N ALA A 399 -12.32 -2.98 -30.19
CA ALA A 399 -13.19 -2.10 -30.97
C ALA A 399 -14.68 -2.48 -30.88
N VAL A 400 -15.56 -1.50 -31.09
CA VAL A 400 -17.02 -1.66 -31.22
C VAL A 400 -17.48 -0.99 -32.51
N ASP A 401 -18.17 -1.74 -33.39
CA ASP A 401 -18.56 -1.29 -34.74
C ASP A 401 -17.40 -0.68 -35.54
N GLY A 402 -16.20 -1.28 -35.40
CA GLY A 402 -14.96 -0.81 -36.03
C GLY A 402 -14.33 0.44 -35.39
N LYS A 403 -14.96 1.02 -34.36
CA LYS A 403 -14.38 2.14 -33.59
C LYS A 403 -13.50 1.60 -32.48
N PRO A 404 -12.22 1.98 -32.40
CA PRO A 404 -11.33 1.46 -31.38
C PRO A 404 -11.73 1.97 -29.98
N VAL A 405 -11.58 1.10 -28.98
CA VAL A 405 -11.84 1.39 -27.55
C VAL A 405 -10.76 2.29 -26.99
N TYR A 406 -9.51 2.01 -27.37
CA TYR A 406 -8.33 2.79 -27.03
C TYR A 406 -7.81 3.41 -28.31
N SER A 407 -7.46 4.70 -28.29
CA SER A 407 -6.86 5.33 -29.47
C SER A 407 -5.53 4.65 -29.78
N THR A 408 -5.48 3.88 -30.86
CA THR A 408 -4.25 3.23 -31.36
C THR A 408 -3.59 4.03 -32.46
N SER A 409 -4.01 5.28 -32.72
CA SER A 409 -3.52 5.99 -33.88
C SER A 409 -2.13 6.54 -33.61
N SER A 410 -1.14 5.97 -34.28
CA SER A 410 -0.11 6.76 -34.96
C SER A 410 -0.79 8.01 -35.52
N PHE A 411 -0.50 9.16 -34.93
CA PHE A 411 -1.02 10.44 -35.41
C PHE A 411 -0.68 10.60 -36.89
N ASP A 412 -1.70 10.73 -37.73
CA ASP A 412 -1.52 11.00 -39.15
C ASP A 412 -1.87 12.46 -39.44
N ALA A 413 -0.84 13.27 -39.69
CA ALA A 413 -1.04 14.67 -40.02
C ALA A 413 -1.77 14.79 -41.38
N THR A 414 -2.62 15.80 -41.51
CA THR A 414 -3.33 16.10 -42.76
C THR A 414 -2.36 16.54 -43.87
N SER A 415 -2.90 16.68 -45.08
CA SER A 415 -2.19 17.26 -46.23
C SER A 415 -2.98 18.45 -46.83
N VAL A 416 -3.65 19.23 -45.97
CA VAL A 416 -4.58 20.29 -46.39
C VAL A 416 -3.94 21.67 -46.35
N VAL A 417 -3.00 21.92 -45.42
CA VAL A 417 -2.47 23.26 -45.14
C VAL A 417 -1.89 23.92 -46.38
N GLY A 418 -1.13 23.20 -47.19
CA GLY A 418 -0.48 23.69 -48.40
C GLY A 418 -1.43 24.22 -49.49
N SER A 419 -2.73 23.91 -49.40
CA SER A 419 -3.76 24.30 -50.37
C SER A 419 -4.74 25.36 -49.87
N LEU A 420 -4.60 25.80 -48.62
CA LEU A 420 -5.52 26.74 -47.98
C LEU A 420 -5.40 28.15 -48.56
N LYS A 421 -6.53 28.86 -48.60
CA LYS A 421 -6.63 30.26 -49.04
C LYS A 421 -7.59 31.06 -48.16
N ASP A 422 -7.50 32.38 -48.26
CA ASP A 422 -8.40 33.30 -47.55
C ASP A 422 -9.88 32.99 -47.86
N GLY A 423 -10.70 32.87 -46.83
CA GLY A 423 -12.13 32.60 -46.94
C GLY A 423 -12.53 31.11 -46.91
N ASP A 424 -11.60 30.16 -46.86
CA ASP A 424 -11.95 28.75 -46.68
C ASP A 424 -12.61 28.52 -45.31
N ALA A 425 -13.73 27.79 -45.27
CA ALA A 425 -14.53 27.56 -44.06
C ALA A 425 -14.69 26.07 -43.76
N GLY A 426 -14.79 25.72 -42.46
CA GLY A 426 -14.98 24.33 -42.02
C GLY A 426 -13.76 23.45 -42.27
N VAL A 427 -12.56 24.03 -42.23
CA VAL A 427 -11.31 23.32 -42.44
C VAL A 427 -10.94 22.56 -41.17
N THR A 428 -10.66 21.26 -41.30
CA THR A 428 -10.08 20.42 -40.25
C THR A 428 -8.61 20.17 -40.57
N ILE A 429 -7.72 20.55 -39.66
CA ILE A 429 -6.28 20.36 -39.77
C ILE A 429 -5.85 19.43 -38.66
N ARG A 430 -5.20 18.31 -38.99
CA ARG A 430 -4.45 17.51 -38.02
C ARG A 430 -2.97 17.81 -38.21
N GLY A 431 -2.35 18.44 -37.23
CA GLY A 431 -1.00 18.94 -37.36
C GLY A 431 -0.23 18.90 -36.05
N ILE A 432 1.06 19.19 -36.13
CA ILE A 432 1.97 19.26 -34.99
C ILE A 432 2.21 20.72 -34.67
N VAL A 433 2.19 21.06 -33.38
CA VAL A 433 2.53 22.41 -32.94
C VAL A 433 4.04 22.62 -33.07
N MET A 434 4.44 23.54 -33.96
CA MET A 434 5.84 23.79 -34.29
C MET A 434 6.44 24.93 -33.45
N ALA A 435 5.62 25.90 -33.05
CA ALA A 435 6.06 27.07 -32.28
C ALA A 435 4.88 27.67 -31.52
N VAL A 436 5.13 28.31 -30.38
CA VAL A 436 4.09 28.96 -29.55
C VAL A 436 4.50 30.40 -29.27
N CYS A 437 3.52 31.31 -29.26
CA CYS A 437 3.71 32.70 -28.84
C CYS A 437 2.55 33.15 -27.95
N ALA A 438 2.63 34.35 -27.37
CA ALA A 438 1.63 34.90 -26.46
C ALA A 438 0.22 35.13 -27.07
N GLN A 439 0.05 34.89 -28.38
CA GLN A 439 -1.21 35.14 -29.10
C GLN A 439 -1.68 33.95 -29.95
N GLY A 440 -0.99 32.82 -29.92
CA GLY A 440 -1.31 31.66 -30.73
C GLY A 440 -0.13 30.72 -30.93
N TYR A 441 -0.22 29.85 -31.93
CA TYR A 441 0.79 28.85 -32.22
C TYR A 441 0.87 28.50 -33.70
N MET A 442 2.00 27.98 -34.15
CA MET A 442 2.19 27.45 -35.50
C MET A 442 1.80 25.98 -35.53
N LEU A 443 0.90 25.63 -36.45
CA LEU A 443 0.47 24.25 -36.68
C LEU A 443 0.93 23.79 -38.06
N ALA A 444 1.66 22.67 -38.13
CA ALA A 444 2.14 22.12 -39.39
C ALA A 444 1.54 20.75 -39.68
N ASP A 445 1.17 20.54 -40.93
CA ASP A 445 0.79 19.23 -41.47
C ASP A 445 1.82 18.77 -42.52
N LYS A 446 1.53 17.72 -43.30
CA LYS A 446 2.47 17.19 -44.31
C LYS A 446 2.82 18.17 -45.43
N THR A 447 2.03 19.23 -45.61
CA THR A 447 2.07 20.13 -46.77
C THR A 447 2.45 21.57 -46.45
N GLY A 448 2.41 21.98 -45.18
CA GLY A 448 2.83 23.33 -44.79
C GLY A 448 2.56 23.66 -43.33
N ALA A 449 2.86 24.91 -42.95
CA ALA A 449 2.61 25.43 -41.61
C ALA A 449 1.72 26.68 -41.67
N ILE A 450 0.73 26.76 -40.78
CA ILE A 450 -0.20 27.88 -40.68
C ILE A 450 -0.25 28.40 -39.24
N PHE A 451 -0.45 29.70 -39.07
CA PHE A 451 -0.61 30.30 -37.75
C PHE A 451 -2.04 30.12 -37.25
N VAL A 452 -2.21 29.58 -36.05
CA VAL A 452 -3.48 29.50 -35.34
C VAL A 452 -3.54 30.67 -34.36
N TYR A 453 -4.26 31.72 -34.75
CA TYR A 453 -4.38 32.92 -33.93
C TYR A 453 -5.44 32.72 -32.85
N MET A 454 -5.08 32.88 -31.58
CA MET A 454 -5.98 32.69 -30.42
C MET A 454 -6.26 34.01 -29.67
N GLY A 455 -5.62 35.10 -30.07
CA GLY A 455 -5.84 36.44 -29.50
C GLY A 455 -5.05 36.72 -28.22
N SER A 456 -5.20 37.95 -27.70
CA SER A 456 -4.38 38.45 -26.57
C SER A 456 -4.69 37.83 -25.20
N LYS A 457 -5.68 36.94 -25.12
CA LYS A 457 -6.04 36.19 -23.90
C LYS A 457 -5.68 34.71 -24.01
N PHE A 458 -4.88 34.34 -25.00
CA PHE A 458 -4.41 32.98 -25.18
C PHE A 458 -3.56 32.56 -23.99
N ASP A 459 -3.93 31.45 -23.36
CA ASP A 459 -3.16 30.83 -22.29
C ASP A 459 -2.13 29.88 -22.90
N THR A 460 -0.87 30.30 -22.91
CA THR A 460 0.26 29.53 -23.47
C THR A 460 0.53 28.23 -22.72
N THR A 461 -0.07 28.00 -21.55
CA THR A 461 0.06 26.72 -20.83
C THR A 461 -0.82 25.61 -21.40
N THR A 462 -1.81 25.97 -22.23
CA THR A 462 -2.78 25.03 -22.81
C THR A 462 -2.29 24.32 -24.07
N VAL A 463 -1.17 24.77 -24.64
CA VAL A 463 -0.59 24.21 -25.87
C VAL A 463 0.94 24.26 -25.77
N ALA A 464 1.59 23.14 -26.08
CA ALA A 464 3.04 23.01 -26.12
C ALA A 464 3.53 22.67 -27.53
N VAL A 465 4.78 23.05 -27.83
CA VAL A 465 5.49 22.56 -29.02
C VAL A 465 5.59 21.02 -28.95
N GLY A 466 5.25 20.36 -30.05
CA GLY A 466 5.15 18.90 -30.13
C GLY A 466 3.75 18.34 -29.91
N ASP A 467 2.78 19.15 -29.47
CA ASP A 467 1.40 18.71 -29.36
C ASP A 467 0.84 18.33 -30.74
N GLN A 468 0.22 17.16 -30.81
CA GLN A 468 -0.56 16.71 -31.95
C GLN A 468 -1.97 17.27 -31.79
N MET A 469 -2.39 18.12 -32.72
CA MET A 469 -3.64 18.87 -32.61
C MET A 469 -4.58 18.54 -33.75
N GLU A 470 -5.86 18.43 -33.45
CA GLU A 470 -6.93 18.64 -34.43
C GLU A 470 -7.52 20.03 -34.25
N VAL A 471 -7.42 20.87 -35.28
CA VAL A 471 -7.95 22.24 -35.29
C VAL A 471 -9.02 22.35 -36.36
N ASN A 472 -10.22 22.78 -35.97
CA ASN A 472 -11.32 23.07 -36.87
C ASN A 472 -11.57 24.58 -36.90
N GLY A 473 -11.63 25.22 -38.06
CA GLY A 473 -11.90 26.66 -38.15
C GLY A 473 -12.05 27.20 -39.57
N SER A 474 -12.17 28.51 -39.68
CA SER A 474 -12.12 29.25 -40.95
C SER A 474 -10.74 29.89 -41.16
N ILE A 475 -10.32 30.00 -42.41
CA ILE A 475 -9.06 30.60 -42.83
C ILE A 475 -9.27 32.07 -43.17
N GLY A 476 -8.39 32.92 -42.65
CA GLY A 476 -8.36 34.35 -42.93
C GLY A 476 -6.96 34.82 -43.32
N ALA A 477 -6.87 35.92 -44.04
CA ALA A 477 -5.61 36.63 -44.30
C ALA A 477 -5.45 37.83 -43.35
N TYR A 478 -4.30 37.91 -42.67
CA TYR A 478 -3.88 39.08 -41.89
C TYR A 478 -2.52 39.57 -42.38
N ASN A 479 -2.47 40.80 -42.90
CA ASN A 479 -1.22 41.43 -43.36
C ASN A 479 -0.40 40.51 -44.30
N LYS A 480 -1.09 39.88 -45.27
CA LYS A 480 -0.53 38.91 -46.22
C LYS A 480 -0.11 37.56 -45.62
N GLY A 481 -0.49 37.26 -44.39
CA GLY A 481 -0.30 35.96 -43.74
C GLY A 481 -1.60 35.19 -43.64
N LEU A 482 -1.63 33.93 -44.09
CA LEU A 482 -2.76 33.03 -43.85
C LEU A 482 -2.74 32.54 -42.40
N GLN A 483 -3.91 32.54 -41.77
CA GLN A 483 -4.08 32.08 -40.40
C GLN A 483 -5.45 31.41 -40.21
N VAL A 484 -5.55 30.54 -39.21
CA VAL A 484 -6.84 30.06 -38.69
C VAL A 484 -7.42 31.15 -37.79
N ASN A 485 -8.67 31.55 -38.05
CA ASN A 485 -9.36 32.59 -37.30
C ASN A 485 -9.80 32.08 -35.92
N GLY A 486 -9.18 32.60 -34.86
CA GLY A 486 -9.40 32.19 -33.46
C GLY A 486 -10.83 32.27 -32.94
N SER A 487 -11.65 33.20 -33.45
CA SER A 487 -13.07 33.28 -33.07
C SER A 487 -13.90 32.09 -33.57
N SER A 488 -13.38 31.33 -34.54
CA SER A 488 -14.02 30.14 -35.11
C SER A 488 -13.24 28.85 -34.82
N ALA A 489 -12.06 28.94 -34.20
CA ALA A 489 -11.18 27.81 -34.00
C ALA A 489 -11.65 26.98 -32.81
N THR A 490 -11.81 25.67 -33.02
CA THR A 490 -11.84 24.67 -31.95
C THR A 490 -10.61 23.81 -32.07
N ALA A 491 -9.94 23.53 -30.96
CA ALA A 491 -8.67 22.83 -30.93
C ALA A 491 -8.74 21.69 -29.90
N THR A 492 -8.34 20.50 -30.32
CA THR A 492 -8.29 19.30 -29.47
C THR A 492 -6.88 18.73 -29.50
N VAL A 493 -6.29 18.52 -28.34
CA VAL A 493 -5.01 17.81 -28.21
C VAL A 493 -5.28 16.31 -28.39
N LEU A 494 -4.60 15.69 -29.34
CA LEU A 494 -4.71 14.27 -29.70
C LEU A 494 -3.56 13.42 -29.16
N GLY A 495 -2.42 14.05 -28.84
CA GLY A 495 -1.20 13.37 -28.41
C GLY A 495 0.01 14.31 -28.43
N LYS A 496 1.21 13.74 -28.38
CA LYS A 496 2.49 14.46 -28.37
C LYS A 496 3.54 13.72 -29.18
N GLN A 497 4.45 14.47 -29.78
CA GLN A 497 5.63 13.95 -30.47
C GLN A 497 6.75 14.99 -30.53
N ASP A 498 7.97 14.54 -30.84
CA ASP A 498 9.07 15.45 -31.13
C ASP A 498 8.85 16.22 -32.44
N VAL A 499 9.44 17.41 -32.50
CA VAL A 499 9.33 18.34 -33.62
C VAL A 499 10.60 18.33 -34.45
N THR A 500 10.46 18.02 -35.73
CA THR A 500 11.51 18.24 -36.73
C THR A 500 11.17 19.48 -37.54
N TYR A 501 12.05 20.48 -37.52
CA TYR A 501 11.87 21.69 -38.31
C TYR A 501 12.34 21.48 -39.76
N PRO A 502 11.66 22.09 -40.75
CA PRO A 502 12.18 22.11 -42.11
C PRO A 502 13.48 22.93 -42.18
N ALA A 503 14.24 22.79 -43.27
CA ALA A 503 15.40 23.64 -43.51
C ALA A 503 14.98 25.12 -43.54
N ALA A 504 15.59 25.94 -42.68
CA ALA A 504 15.26 27.35 -42.57
C ALA A 504 15.70 28.11 -43.83
N LYS A 505 14.79 28.90 -44.40
CA LYS A 505 15.16 29.86 -45.44
C LYS A 505 15.92 31.03 -44.82
N GLU A 506 17.18 31.19 -45.18
CA GLU A 506 17.95 32.37 -44.81
C GLU A 506 17.49 33.59 -45.61
N TYR A 507 17.27 34.70 -44.91
CA TYR A 507 16.86 35.95 -45.53
C TYR A 507 17.93 37.02 -45.29
N THR A 508 18.53 37.51 -46.37
CA THR A 508 19.33 38.74 -46.36
C THR A 508 18.44 39.98 -46.25
N GLY A 509 19.03 41.14 -45.94
CA GLY A 509 18.28 42.41 -45.90
C GLY A 509 17.58 42.75 -47.22
N ALA A 510 18.25 42.52 -48.36
CA ALA A 510 17.68 42.75 -49.69
C ALA A 510 16.54 41.78 -50.02
N GLU A 511 16.65 40.51 -49.62
CA GLU A 511 15.58 39.52 -49.83
C GLU A 511 14.37 39.79 -48.93
N LEU A 512 14.57 40.37 -47.73
CA LEU A 512 13.45 40.84 -46.90
C LEU A 512 12.76 42.05 -47.53
N ASP A 513 13.52 42.99 -48.10
CA ASP A 513 12.95 44.12 -48.86
C ASP A 513 12.11 43.62 -50.04
N GLN A 514 12.52 42.54 -50.70
CA GLN A 514 11.71 41.90 -51.74
C GLN A 514 10.49 41.16 -51.15
N ALA A 515 10.64 40.48 -50.01
CA ALA A 515 9.54 39.74 -49.39
C ALA A 515 8.37 40.65 -48.96
N ILE A 516 8.67 41.88 -48.49
CA ILE A 516 7.64 42.85 -48.09
C ILE A 516 6.87 43.45 -49.27
N THR A 517 7.27 43.21 -50.53
CA THR A 517 6.53 43.64 -51.73
C THR A 517 5.54 42.60 -52.24
N ARG A 518 5.40 41.44 -51.58
CA ARG A 518 4.46 40.39 -52.03
C ARG A 518 3.02 40.91 -52.06
N THR A 519 2.29 40.56 -53.11
CA THR A 519 0.87 40.88 -53.25
C THR A 519 -0.05 39.78 -52.72
N ASP A 520 0.44 38.55 -52.72
CA ASP A 520 -0.32 37.34 -52.42
C ASP A 520 -0.19 36.98 -50.93
N ASP A 521 -1.22 36.32 -50.41
CA ASP A 521 -1.21 35.78 -49.06
C ASP A 521 -0.38 34.49 -49.01
N ALA A 522 0.31 34.26 -47.90
CA ALA A 522 1.22 33.13 -47.76
C ALA A 522 1.05 32.40 -46.43
N LEU A 523 1.36 31.10 -46.45
CA LEU A 523 1.56 30.27 -45.26
C LEU A 523 2.81 30.70 -44.49
N GLY A 524 2.97 30.17 -43.28
CA GLY A 524 4.15 30.42 -42.46
C GLY A 524 5.41 29.85 -43.12
N ILE A 525 6.42 30.68 -43.32
CA ILE A 525 7.71 30.26 -43.90
C ILE A 525 8.72 30.11 -42.77
N TYR A 526 9.26 28.91 -42.59
CA TYR A 526 10.34 28.71 -41.62
C TYR A 526 11.63 29.35 -42.14
N ALA A 527 12.16 30.31 -41.39
CA ALA A 527 13.13 31.26 -41.88
C ALA A 527 14.08 31.76 -40.78
N THR A 528 15.26 32.19 -41.21
CA THR A 528 16.29 32.78 -40.37
C THR A 528 16.57 34.23 -40.79
N ILE A 529 16.63 35.14 -39.81
CA ILE A 529 16.98 36.54 -40.01
C ILE A 529 18.10 36.91 -39.03
N LYS A 530 19.24 37.33 -39.56
CA LYS A 530 20.35 37.88 -38.78
C LYS A 530 20.35 39.40 -38.85
N GLY A 531 20.50 40.07 -37.72
CA GLY A 531 20.59 41.53 -37.70
C GLY A 531 20.71 42.13 -36.30
N LYS A 532 20.73 43.45 -36.25
CA LYS A 532 20.82 44.19 -34.99
C LYS A 532 19.47 44.19 -34.27
N VAL A 533 19.44 43.69 -33.04
CA VAL A 533 18.27 43.72 -32.14
C VAL A 533 17.98 45.17 -31.74
N THR A 534 16.71 45.55 -31.80
CA THR A 534 16.19 46.83 -31.32
C THR A 534 14.94 46.59 -30.48
N MET A 535 15.03 46.85 -29.19
CA MET A 535 13.93 46.78 -28.24
C MET A 535 13.30 48.17 -28.05
N SER A 536 11.99 48.27 -28.18
CA SER A 536 11.25 49.52 -27.92
C SER A 536 10.28 49.32 -26.77
N TYR A 537 10.27 50.26 -25.83
CA TYR A 537 9.42 50.24 -24.64
C TYR A 537 8.23 51.18 -24.80
N ASP A 538 7.20 50.99 -23.98
CA ASP A 538 6.05 51.88 -23.99
C ASP A 538 6.43 53.30 -23.53
N LYS A 539 5.74 54.31 -24.08
CA LYS A 539 6.03 55.71 -23.78
C LYS A 539 5.53 56.13 -22.40
N GLU A 540 4.45 55.51 -21.94
CA GLU A 540 3.81 55.79 -20.66
C GLU A 540 4.37 54.91 -19.54
N ASP A 541 4.80 53.69 -19.88
CA ASP A 541 5.52 52.78 -18.98
C ASP A 541 6.85 52.31 -19.62
N PRO A 542 7.96 53.00 -19.31
CA PRO A 542 9.28 52.66 -19.85
C PRO A 542 9.80 51.28 -19.43
N THR A 543 9.16 50.61 -18.47
CA THR A 543 9.51 49.24 -18.05
C THR A 543 8.81 48.18 -18.92
N LYS A 544 7.74 48.57 -19.62
CA LYS A 544 6.95 47.67 -20.45
C LYS A 544 7.52 47.57 -21.85
N LEU A 545 8.17 46.45 -22.15
CA LEU A 545 8.65 46.13 -23.49
C LEU A 545 7.47 46.03 -24.47
N LYS A 546 7.56 46.72 -25.61
CA LYS A 546 6.47 46.85 -26.60
C LYS A 546 6.75 46.13 -27.91
N ASN A 547 7.96 46.27 -28.46
CA ASN A 547 8.35 45.59 -29.69
C ASN A 547 9.82 45.16 -29.63
N ILE A 548 10.14 44.07 -30.32
CA ILE A 548 11.51 43.61 -30.55
C ILE A 548 11.68 43.44 -32.06
N ASN A 549 12.58 44.22 -32.66
CA ASN A 549 12.86 44.18 -34.09
C ASN A 549 14.29 43.73 -34.35
N ILE A 550 14.49 43.00 -35.45
CA ILE A 550 15.80 42.58 -35.95
C ILE A 550 16.07 43.34 -37.25
N LYS A 551 17.06 44.23 -37.22
CA LYS A 551 17.43 45.05 -38.38
C LYS A 551 18.56 44.36 -39.16
N PRO A 552 18.26 43.66 -40.27
CA PRO A 552 19.28 42.98 -41.07
C PRO A 552 20.18 43.99 -41.78
N ALA A 553 21.46 43.63 -41.96
CA ALA A 553 22.37 44.40 -42.78
C ALA A 553 21.91 44.44 -44.24
N GLY A 554 22.07 45.58 -44.91
CA GLY A 554 21.71 45.75 -46.32
C GLY A 554 20.22 45.95 -46.63
N SER A 555 19.34 45.96 -45.62
CA SER A 555 17.92 46.32 -45.80
C SER A 555 17.73 47.84 -45.81
N ALA A 556 17.00 48.34 -46.81
CA ALA A 556 16.56 49.72 -46.91
C ALA A 556 15.28 49.97 -46.09
N LYS A 557 14.40 48.98 -45.94
CA LYS A 557 13.08 49.17 -45.33
C LYS A 557 12.66 48.05 -44.38
N ALA A 558 12.86 46.79 -44.77
CA ALA A 558 12.36 45.62 -44.06
C ALA A 558 13.10 45.32 -42.75
N GLN A 559 12.38 44.83 -41.75
CA GLN A 559 12.93 44.39 -40.47
C GLN A 559 12.22 43.09 -40.04
N GLY A 560 12.95 42.16 -39.42
CA GLY A 560 12.32 41.10 -38.65
C GLY A 560 11.64 41.69 -37.41
N SER A 561 10.52 41.11 -36.98
CA SER A 561 9.75 41.55 -35.82
C SER A 561 9.31 40.32 -35.03
N VAL A 562 9.64 40.25 -33.74
CA VAL A 562 9.24 39.12 -32.89
C VAL A 562 7.76 39.27 -32.53
N TYR A 563 6.94 38.34 -33.00
CA TYR A 563 5.50 38.37 -32.79
C TYR A 563 5.10 37.62 -31.53
N GLY A 564 4.33 38.26 -30.65
CA GLY A 564 3.85 37.65 -29.41
C GLY A 564 4.96 37.11 -28.52
N PHE A 565 6.07 37.85 -28.36
CA PHE A 565 7.24 37.38 -27.60
C PHE A 565 6.87 36.87 -26.21
N THR A 566 7.46 35.74 -25.84
CA THR A 566 7.33 35.13 -24.50
C THR A 566 8.51 35.54 -23.62
N PRO A 567 8.45 35.33 -22.29
CA PRO A 567 9.57 35.57 -21.39
C PRO A 567 10.87 34.88 -21.84
N GLU A 568 10.78 33.65 -22.33
CA GLU A 568 11.92 32.85 -22.81
C GLU A 568 12.62 33.52 -23.99
N VAL A 569 11.84 34.00 -24.96
CA VAL A 569 12.36 34.72 -26.13
C VAL A 569 13.01 36.04 -25.70
N THR A 570 12.39 36.78 -24.79
CA THR A 570 12.96 38.04 -24.30
C THR A 570 14.25 37.85 -23.51
N ALA A 571 14.39 36.77 -22.75
CA ALA A 571 15.59 36.50 -21.95
C ALA A 571 16.83 36.21 -22.80
N MET A 572 16.64 35.70 -24.03
CA MET A 572 17.72 35.36 -24.95
C MET A 572 18.14 36.51 -25.88
N LEU A 573 17.29 37.53 -26.03
CA LEU A 573 17.56 38.69 -26.88
C LEU A 573 18.22 39.83 -26.10
N LYS A 574 19.23 40.46 -26.69
CA LYS A 574 19.98 41.55 -26.08
C LYS A 574 19.89 42.80 -26.94
N ASP A 575 19.32 43.88 -26.41
CA ASP A 575 19.16 45.13 -27.16
C ASP A 575 20.49 45.65 -27.70
N GLY A 576 20.48 46.12 -28.95
CA GLY A 576 21.64 46.63 -29.64
C GLY A 576 22.66 45.58 -30.13
N SER A 577 22.53 44.31 -29.75
CA SER A 577 23.43 43.24 -30.21
C SER A 577 23.06 42.73 -31.61
N GLU A 578 24.02 42.12 -32.30
CA GLU A 578 23.74 41.39 -33.54
C GLU A 578 23.42 39.93 -33.18
N GLN A 579 22.19 39.49 -33.49
CA GLN A 579 21.72 38.14 -33.22
C GLN A 579 20.96 37.58 -34.41
N THR A 580 20.86 36.26 -34.44
CA THR A 580 20.15 35.50 -35.46
C THR A 580 18.88 34.93 -34.85
N ILE A 581 17.71 35.27 -35.39
CA ILE A 581 16.45 34.64 -35.01
C ILE A 581 16.03 33.63 -36.08
N THR A 582 15.54 32.49 -35.65
CA THR A 582 14.95 31.46 -36.52
C THR A 582 13.54 31.15 -36.06
N GLY A 583 12.60 31.01 -36.98
CA GLY A 583 11.19 30.77 -36.68
C GLY A 583 10.29 30.89 -37.91
N TYR A 584 8.99 31.02 -37.71
CA TYR A 584 8.03 31.14 -38.81
C TYR A 584 7.72 32.61 -39.13
N PHE A 585 8.02 33.04 -40.36
CA PHE A 585 7.58 34.31 -40.91
C PHE A 585 6.10 34.21 -41.29
N ILE A 586 5.24 34.86 -40.51
CA ILE A 586 3.79 34.75 -40.61
C ILE A 586 3.11 35.94 -41.31
N ALA A 587 3.57 37.19 -41.15
CA ALA A 587 2.81 38.36 -41.65
C ALA A 587 3.69 39.61 -41.85
N ILE A 588 3.26 40.54 -42.71
CA ILE A 588 3.97 41.81 -43.00
C ILE A 588 3.22 43.00 -42.38
N ALA A 589 3.55 43.34 -41.14
CA ALA A 589 2.93 44.46 -40.44
C ALA A 589 3.51 45.82 -40.89
N GLY A 590 2.65 46.82 -41.05
CA GLY A 590 3.05 48.20 -41.38
C GLY A 590 3.85 48.35 -42.68
N GLY A 591 3.75 47.37 -43.59
CA GLY A 591 4.47 47.36 -44.87
C GLY A 591 6.00 47.28 -44.75
N LYS A 592 6.53 46.83 -43.60
CA LYS A 592 7.98 46.66 -43.38
C LYS A 592 8.39 45.65 -42.30
N TYR A 593 7.51 45.30 -41.36
CA TYR A 593 7.84 44.38 -40.26
C TYR A 593 7.45 42.95 -40.61
N CYS A 594 8.44 42.10 -40.81
CA CYS A 594 8.28 40.67 -41.05
C CYS A 594 8.09 39.97 -39.70
N ASN A 595 6.83 39.71 -39.32
CA ASN A 595 6.48 39.08 -38.05
C ASN A 595 6.92 37.62 -38.02
N MET A 596 7.69 37.27 -36.98
CA MET A 596 8.30 35.97 -36.75
C MET A 596 7.75 35.37 -35.46
N VAL A 597 7.24 34.13 -35.52
CA VAL A 597 7.06 33.29 -34.33
C VAL A 597 8.36 32.52 -34.12
N VAL A 598 9.14 32.91 -33.12
CA VAL A 598 10.53 32.48 -32.93
C VAL A 598 10.61 31.08 -32.32
N THR A 599 11.46 30.24 -32.89
CA THR A 599 11.80 28.90 -32.37
C THR A 599 13.22 28.83 -31.82
N GLU A 600 14.14 29.65 -32.36
CA GLU A 600 15.55 29.67 -31.94
C GLU A 600 16.17 31.06 -32.00
N ILE A 601 17.16 31.30 -31.15
CA ILE A 601 18.02 32.49 -31.15
C ILE A 601 19.47 32.04 -31.09
N ASP A 602 20.28 32.48 -32.06
CA ASP A 602 21.69 32.12 -32.23
C ASP A 602 21.93 30.59 -32.22
N GLY A 603 21.05 29.84 -32.90
CA GLY A 603 21.10 28.38 -32.98
C GLY A 603 20.69 27.66 -31.69
N LYS A 604 20.15 28.38 -30.71
CA LYS A 604 19.64 27.81 -29.45
C LYS A 604 18.11 27.86 -29.46
N SER A 605 17.48 26.70 -29.32
CA SER A 605 16.03 26.61 -29.21
C SER A 605 15.51 27.37 -27.99
N VAL A 606 14.52 28.24 -28.22
CA VAL A 606 13.82 28.99 -27.16
C VAL A 606 12.87 28.07 -26.35
N ASN A 607 12.64 26.86 -26.84
CA ASN A 607 11.81 25.83 -26.20
C ASN A 607 12.64 24.74 -25.49
N SER A 608 13.98 24.80 -25.57
CA SER A 608 14.85 23.82 -24.90
C SER A 608 14.71 23.88 -23.39
N ALA A 609 14.87 22.74 -22.71
CA ALA A 609 14.96 22.69 -21.25
C ALA A 609 16.06 23.65 -20.74
N ALA A 610 17.19 23.77 -21.45
CA ALA A 610 18.27 24.70 -21.15
C ALA A 610 17.89 26.21 -21.34
N ALA A 611 17.06 26.57 -22.32
CA ALA A 611 16.55 27.94 -22.46
C ALA A 611 15.48 28.27 -21.40
N ARG A 612 14.64 27.28 -21.04
CA ARG A 612 13.74 27.35 -19.87
C ARG A 612 14.51 27.41 -18.54
N MET A 613 15.73 26.87 -18.50
CA MET A 613 16.67 27.01 -17.37
C MET A 613 17.41 28.35 -17.38
N MET A 614 17.68 28.95 -18.54
CA MET A 614 18.33 30.27 -18.61
C MET A 614 17.37 31.40 -18.21
N SER A 615 16.06 31.24 -18.40
CA SER A 615 15.03 32.12 -17.80
C SER A 615 14.73 31.78 -16.33
N ARG A 616 15.26 30.67 -15.82
CA ARG A 616 15.13 30.18 -14.44
C ARG A 616 16.53 29.99 -13.84
N ALA A 617 17.18 31.09 -13.45
CA ALA A 617 18.22 31.01 -12.42
C ALA A 617 17.58 30.39 -11.15
N GLY A 618 17.64 29.06 -11.06
CA GLY A 618 16.99 28.23 -10.04
C GLY A 618 16.40 26.92 -10.57
N LEU A 619 17.17 25.83 -10.37
CA LEU A 619 16.78 24.42 -10.16
C LEU A 619 16.50 23.49 -11.38
N ASP A 620 17.36 22.46 -11.43
CA ASP A 620 17.30 21.07 -11.93
C ASP A 620 16.62 20.67 -13.26
N VAL A 621 17.29 19.72 -13.94
CA VAL A 621 16.88 18.99 -15.16
C VAL A 621 15.57 18.23 -14.89
N PHE A 622 14.79 17.93 -15.92
CA PHE A 622 13.59 17.06 -15.89
C PHE A 622 13.94 15.62 -15.45
N ALA A 623 14.38 15.48 -14.22
CA ALA A 623 14.55 14.24 -13.50
C ALA A 623 13.94 14.46 -12.12
N GLU A 624 13.06 13.56 -11.72
CA GLU A 624 12.44 13.60 -10.42
C GLU A 624 13.42 13.01 -9.40
N THR A 625 13.56 13.65 -8.24
CA THR A 625 14.34 13.08 -7.14
C THR A 625 13.48 12.06 -6.41
N HIS A 626 13.93 10.82 -6.40
CA HIS A 626 13.35 9.71 -5.65
C HIS A 626 14.19 9.39 -4.43
N SER A 627 13.54 8.83 -3.42
CA SER A 627 14.21 8.17 -2.30
C SER A 627 13.62 6.79 -2.08
N THR A 628 14.46 5.80 -1.83
CA THR A 628 14.05 4.40 -1.58
C THR A 628 14.86 3.83 -0.42
N VAL A 629 14.21 3.00 0.41
CA VAL A 629 14.85 2.37 1.55
C VAL A 629 15.40 1.01 1.14
N TYR A 630 16.67 0.76 1.43
CA TYR A 630 17.36 -0.51 1.22
C TYR A 630 17.71 -1.14 2.57
N HIS A 631 17.66 -2.47 2.61
CA HIS A 631 18.02 -3.30 3.77
C HIS A 631 19.16 -4.26 3.38
N TYR A 632 20.16 -4.37 4.25
CA TYR A 632 21.22 -5.36 4.14
C TYR A 632 20.85 -6.65 4.87
N SER A 633 20.65 -7.73 4.12
CA SER A 633 20.42 -9.06 4.68
C SER A 633 21.01 -10.13 3.77
N ALA A 634 21.36 -11.30 4.32
CA ALA A 634 21.93 -12.41 3.56
C ALA A 634 23.11 -12.00 2.65
N ASN A 635 24.00 -11.14 3.17
CA ASN A 635 25.16 -10.57 2.47
C ASN A 635 24.84 -9.75 1.20
N ARG A 636 23.65 -9.13 1.11
CA ARG A 636 23.26 -8.28 -0.01
C ARG A 636 22.37 -7.11 0.41
N TRP A 637 22.50 -5.99 -0.29
CA TRP A 637 21.52 -4.91 -0.23
C TRP A 637 20.34 -5.20 -1.17
N SER A 638 19.12 -4.98 -0.69
CA SER A 638 17.88 -5.06 -1.48
C SER A 638 16.87 -4.01 -1.01
N VAL A 639 15.89 -3.69 -1.85
CA VAL A 639 14.78 -2.80 -1.45
C VAL A 639 14.06 -3.40 -0.24
N ALA A 640 13.70 -2.55 0.73
CA ALA A 640 13.00 -2.93 1.95
C ALA A 640 11.48 -2.75 1.75
N ASP A 641 10.78 -3.82 1.40
CA ASP A 641 9.36 -3.79 0.96
C ASP A 641 8.37 -3.29 2.05
N ASN A 642 8.69 -3.55 3.32
CA ASN A 642 7.94 -3.10 4.49
C ASN A 642 8.31 -1.67 4.93
N PHE A 643 9.32 -1.04 4.34
CA PHE A 643 9.69 0.35 4.60
C PHE A 643 9.15 1.31 3.54
N SER A 644 8.98 2.56 3.94
CA SER A 644 8.86 3.70 3.04
C SER A 644 9.55 4.91 3.63
N VAL A 645 9.88 5.88 2.79
CA VAL A 645 10.44 7.18 3.21
C VAL A 645 9.61 8.29 2.59
N LEU A 646 9.24 9.31 3.37
CA LEU A 646 8.48 10.44 2.86
C LEU A 646 9.30 11.27 1.87
N SER A 647 8.71 11.52 0.70
CA SER A 647 9.24 12.44 -0.31
C SER A 647 8.78 13.89 -0.06
N PRO A 648 9.43 14.89 -0.67
CA PRO A 648 8.98 16.28 -0.63
C PRO A 648 7.51 16.48 -1.03
N ASP A 649 7.03 15.70 -2.01
CA ASP A 649 5.64 15.76 -2.46
C ASP A 649 4.67 15.18 -1.43
N ASP A 650 5.08 14.13 -0.70
CA ASP A 650 4.28 13.58 0.40
C ASP A 650 4.09 14.64 1.50
N TYR A 651 5.16 15.35 1.89
CA TYR A 651 5.06 16.47 2.84
C TYR A 651 4.15 17.58 2.31
N THR A 652 4.26 17.93 1.02
CA THR A 652 3.40 18.94 0.39
C THR A 652 1.93 18.52 0.38
N ALA A 653 1.63 17.26 0.06
CA ALA A 653 0.28 16.69 0.10
C ALA A 653 -0.31 16.71 1.52
N MET A 654 0.53 16.58 2.55
CA MET A 654 0.16 16.73 3.96
C MET A 654 0.07 18.18 4.45
N GLY A 655 0.27 19.17 3.56
CA GLY A 655 0.23 20.60 3.88
C GLY A 655 1.49 21.10 4.61
N ARG A 656 2.62 20.40 4.48
CA ARG A 656 3.89 20.65 5.16
C ARG A 656 5.04 20.89 4.18
N PRO A 657 5.01 21.96 3.37
CA PRO A 657 6.03 22.20 2.34
C PRO A 657 7.44 22.48 2.93
N THR A 658 7.58 22.60 4.26
CA THR A 658 8.88 22.70 4.96
C THR A 658 9.70 21.41 4.88
N GLY A 659 9.08 20.27 4.58
CA GLY A 659 9.76 18.99 4.43
C GLY A 659 10.03 18.26 5.74
N ASP A 660 9.34 18.65 6.81
CA ASP A 660 9.43 18.06 8.15
C ASP A 660 8.06 18.04 8.87
N LEU A 661 7.96 17.21 9.91
CA LEU A 661 6.83 17.17 10.83
C LEU A 661 7.33 17.35 12.27
N THR A 662 6.49 17.87 13.16
CA THR A 662 6.77 17.93 14.60
C THR A 662 6.22 16.74 15.38
N ALA A 663 5.40 15.90 14.71
CA ALA A 663 4.80 14.69 15.25
C ALA A 663 4.40 13.77 14.10
N ALA A 664 4.42 12.46 14.34
CA ALA A 664 3.99 11.46 13.37
C ALA A 664 2.48 11.57 13.06
N GLU A 665 1.64 11.65 14.08
CA GLU A 665 0.18 11.68 13.94
C GLU A 665 -0.38 13.11 13.90
N PRO A 666 -1.43 13.37 13.09
CA PRO A 666 -2.22 12.43 12.28
C PRO A 666 -1.64 12.13 10.88
N TYR A 667 -0.48 12.70 10.55
CA TYR A 667 0.04 12.78 9.19
C TYR A 667 0.41 11.41 8.61
N LEU A 668 1.17 10.63 9.35
CA LEU A 668 1.69 9.34 8.86
C LEU A 668 0.59 8.29 8.73
N SER A 669 -0.42 8.28 9.62
CA SER A 669 -1.62 7.45 9.43
C SER A 669 -2.37 7.77 8.14
N GLN A 670 -2.52 9.06 7.80
CA GLN A 670 -3.17 9.45 6.53
C GLN A 670 -2.34 9.03 5.33
N TYR A 671 -1.03 9.29 5.37
CA TYR A 671 -0.10 8.88 4.32
C TYR A 671 -0.15 7.37 4.09
N VAL A 672 0.01 6.55 5.14
CA VAL A 672 0.10 5.10 4.99
C VAL A 672 -1.22 4.49 4.50
N ASN A 673 -2.36 4.99 4.98
CA ASN A 673 -3.67 4.53 4.54
C ASN A 673 -4.01 4.97 3.11
N SER A 674 -3.50 6.13 2.67
CA SER A 674 -3.67 6.59 1.28
C SER A 674 -2.72 5.90 0.31
N LYS A 675 -1.45 5.70 0.71
CA LYS A 675 -0.38 5.16 -0.15
C LYS A 675 -0.43 3.64 -0.21
N TYR A 676 -0.81 2.98 0.88
CA TYR A 676 -0.87 1.54 1.03
C TYR A 676 -2.26 1.11 1.49
N PRO A 677 -3.33 1.33 0.71
CA PRO A 677 -4.71 1.03 1.16
C PRO A 677 -4.95 -0.48 1.44
N TYR A 678 -4.05 -1.35 0.98
CA TYR A 678 -4.15 -2.80 1.06
C TYR A 678 -3.01 -3.41 1.89
N GLY A 679 -3.32 -4.52 2.57
CA GLY A 679 -2.42 -5.33 3.39
C GLY A 679 -3.24 -6.44 4.04
N ASN A 680 -2.62 -7.54 4.44
CA ASN A 680 -3.27 -8.56 5.27
C ASN A 680 -3.36 -8.06 6.71
N GLU A 681 -4.37 -8.51 7.46
CA GLU A 681 -4.45 -8.23 8.89
C GLU A 681 -3.18 -8.74 9.59
N GLY A 682 -2.55 -7.88 10.39
CA GLY A 682 -1.30 -8.18 11.07
C GLY A 682 -0.03 -7.74 10.35
N ASP A 683 -0.10 -7.36 9.05
CA ASP A 683 1.07 -6.83 8.33
C ASP A 683 1.62 -5.58 9.02
N ILE A 684 2.94 -5.41 8.98
CA ILE A 684 3.64 -4.25 9.59
C ILE A 684 4.31 -3.43 8.48
N ARG A 685 4.21 -2.10 8.60
CA ARG A 685 4.90 -1.14 7.73
C ARG A 685 5.61 -0.08 8.56
N TYR A 686 6.82 0.27 8.14
CA TYR A 686 7.64 1.29 8.76
C TYR A 686 7.76 2.50 7.83
N VAL A 687 7.60 3.69 8.38
CA VAL A 687 7.67 4.95 7.63
C VAL A 687 8.78 5.81 8.22
N ILE A 688 9.81 6.07 7.41
CA ILE A 688 10.92 6.98 7.73
C ILE A 688 10.52 8.40 7.32
N TRP A 689 10.72 9.36 8.20
CA TRP A 689 10.32 10.75 8.02
C TRP A 689 11.27 11.72 8.74
N ASN A 690 11.17 13.01 8.40
CA ASN A 690 11.97 14.09 8.97
C ASN A 690 11.24 14.69 10.17
N HIS A 691 11.76 14.44 11.36
CA HIS A 691 11.26 14.96 12.62
C HIS A 691 11.98 16.26 13.01
N TYR A 692 11.21 17.33 13.13
CA TYR A 692 11.67 18.63 13.62
C TYR A 692 11.40 18.77 15.12
N ALA A 693 12.47 18.84 15.91
CA ALA A 693 12.40 19.08 17.34
C ALA A 693 13.60 19.93 17.79
N GLY A 694 13.36 20.88 18.71
CA GLY A 694 14.46 21.66 19.31
C GLY A 694 15.25 22.56 18.36
N GLY A 695 14.78 22.81 17.14
CA GLY A 695 15.48 23.61 16.13
C GLY A 695 16.28 22.80 15.11
N GLU A 696 16.26 21.47 15.21
CA GLU A 696 16.96 20.55 14.32
C GLU A 696 15.98 19.57 13.67
N THR A 697 16.31 19.13 12.45
CA THR A 697 15.57 18.10 11.71
C THR A 697 16.42 16.85 11.61
N SER A 698 15.86 15.71 12.01
CA SER A 698 16.53 14.40 11.98
C SER A 698 15.58 13.32 11.45
N PHE A 699 16.11 12.18 10.99
CA PHE A 699 15.26 11.06 10.65
C PHE A 699 14.60 10.48 11.90
N ALA A 700 13.36 10.03 11.72
CA ALA A 700 12.60 9.24 12.68
C ALA A 700 11.85 8.15 11.93
N CYS A 701 11.42 7.11 12.66
CA CYS A 701 10.67 6.00 12.10
C CYS A 701 9.41 5.72 12.94
N ALA A 702 8.27 5.57 12.25
CA ALA A 702 7.01 5.16 12.85
C ALA A 702 6.60 3.80 12.29
N ALA A 703 6.06 2.94 13.14
CA ALA A 703 5.51 1.64 12.74
C ALA A 703 3.99 1.70 12.67
N PHE A 704 3.43 0.95 11.74
CA PHE A 704 2.00 0.80 11.52
C PHE A 704 1.68 -0.68 11.39
N LYS A 705 0.60 -1.11 12.04
CA LYS A 705 0.07 -2.47 11.92
C LYS A 705 -1.27 -2.43 11.22
N ARG A 706 -1.46 -3.34 10.26
CA ARG A 706 -2.71 -3.43 9.52
C ARG A 706 -3.77 -4.08 10.40
N GLY A 707 -4.78 -3.30 10.80
CA GLY A 707 -6.01 -3.82 11.39
C GLY A 707 -6.94 -4.41 10.31
N THR A 708 -8.20 -4.62 10.64
CA THR A 708 -9.19 -5.20 9.72
C THR A 708 -9.51 -4.28 8.52
N SER A 709 -9.49 -2.96 8.70
CA SER A 709 -9.91 -1.99 7.67
C SER A 709 -8.92 -0.86 7.39
N ALA A 710 -8.05 -0.50 8.34
CA ALA A 710 -7.03 0.53 8.19
C ALA A 710 -5.68 0.11 8.80
N TRP A 711 -4.62 0.83 8.43
CA TRP A 711 -3.36 0.85 9.16
C TRP A 711 -3.50 1.73 10.39
N GLU A 712 -3.06 1.22 11.53
CA GLU A 712 -3.09 1.91 12.81
C GLU A 712 -1.67 2.08 13.34
N PRO A 713 -1.35 3.19 14.03
CA PRO A 713 -0.06 3.38 14.67
C PRO A 713 0.23 2.19 15.57
N TYR A 714 1.40 1.58 15.38
CA TYR A 714 1.83 0.44 16.16
C TYR A 714 3.03 0.85 17.00
N ASP A 715 2.86 0.76 18.30
CA ASP A 715 3.86 1.13 19.30
C ASP A 715 4.56 -0.10 19.88
N PHE A 716 4.42 -1.28 19.27
CA PHE A 716 4.92 -2.55 19.79
C PHE A 716 4.35 -2.86 21.18
N THR A 717 3.03 -2.76 21.30
CA THR A 717 2.29 -3.23 22.47
C THR A 717 1.66 -4.59 22.23
N ILE A 718 1.68 -5.42 23.28
CA ILE A 718 0.85 -6.61 23.41
C ILE A 718 -0.13 -6.40 24.57
N THR A 719 -1.20 -7.20 24.60
CA THR A 719 -2.14 -7.23 25.71
C THR A 719 -1.81 -8.41 26.61
N GLU A 720 -1.66 -8.16 27.91
CA GLU A 720 -1.58 -9.20 28.93
C GLU A 720 -2.82 -9.16 29.84
N THR A 721 -3.22 -10.32 30.38
CA THR A 721 -4.28 -10.43 31.38
C THR A 721 -3.75 -11.17 32.60
N ASN A 722 -3.78 -10.49 33.75
CA ASN A 722 -3.11 -10.92 34.97
C ASN A 722 -4.03 -10.76 36.18
N GLN A 723 -3.93 -11.65 37.15
CA GLN A 723 -4.77 -11.63 38.34
C GLN A 723 -4.11 -10.86 39.50
N PHE A 724 -4.93 -10.10 40.22
CA PHE A 724 -4.57 -9.43 41.47
C PHE A 724 -5.59 -9.82 42.52
N VAL A 725 -5.16 -10.23 43.72
CA VAL A 725 -6.05 -10.63 44.82
C VAL A 725 -5.93 -9.67 45.99
N ARG A 726 -7.03 -9.48 46.72
CA ARG A 726 -7.05 -8.69 47.96
C ARG A 726 -6.85 -9.61 49.15
N THR A 727 -5.79 -9.40 49.92
CA THR A 727 -5.52 -10.19 51.13
C THR A 727 -4.82 -9.31 52.16
N GLY A 728 -5.28 -9.37 53.41
CA GLY A 728 -4.74 -8.53 54.48
C GLY A 728 -5.00 -7.03 54.24
N GLY A 729 -6.13 -6.69 53.63
CA GLY A 729 -6.53 -5.33 53.29
C GLY A 729 -5.80 -4.72 52.09
N LYS A 730 -4.87 -5.43 51.45
CA LYS A 730 -4.04 -4.95 50.34
C LYS A 730 -4.25 -5.79 49.09
N TRP A 731 -4.22 -5.13 47.93
CA TRP A 731 -4.12 -5.81 46.65
C TRP A 731 -2.69 -6.27 46.43
N MET A 732 -2.52 -7.45 45.85
CA MET A 732 -1.23 -8.01 45.46
C MET A 732 -1.38 -8.72 44.13
N TYR A 733 -0.33 -8.69 43.31
CA TYR A 733 -0.27 -9.50 42.10
C TYR A 733 -0.25 -10.98 42.48
N ASP A 734 -1.14 -11.77 41.91
CA ASP A 734 -1.26 -13.20 42.18
C ASP A 734 -1.30 -13.98 40.87
N PRO A 735 -0.18 -14.61 40.47
CA PRO A 735 -0.13 -15.40 39.25
C PRO A 735 -0.73 -16.80 39.41
N ASN A 736 -1.19 -17.18 40.61
CA ASN A 736 -1.74 -18.50 40.84
C ASN A 736 -3.10 -18.68 40.16
N VAL A 737 -3.35 -19.87 39.64
CA VAL A 737 -4.55 -20.23 38.91
C VAL A 737 -5.28 -21.35 39.64
N THR A 738 -6.59 -21.19 39.86
CA THR A 738 -7.46 -22.28 40.35
C THR A 738 -8.43 -22.70 39.27
N ILE A 739 -8.41 -23.98 38.91
CA ILE A 739 -9.27 -24.60 37.90
C ILE A 739 -10.20 -25.57 38.60
N ASN A 740 -11.50 -25.36 38.44
CA ASN A 740 -12.53 -26.23 38.98
C ASN A 740 -13.11 -27.11 37.86
N LEU A 741 -12.93 -28.43 38.00
CA LEU A 741 -13.43 -29.47 37.10
C LEU A 741 -14.56 -30.24 37.81
N PRO A 742 -15.80 -29.73 37.79
CA PRO A 742 -16.92 -30.37 38.47
C PRO A 742 -17.25 -31.74 37.85
N ALA A 743 -17.63 -32.69 38.71
CA ALA A 743 -18.08 -34.01 38.28
C ALA A 743 -19.44 -33.94 37.57
N GLY A 744 -19.62 -34.73 36.51
CA GLY A 744 -20.90 -34.89 35.85
C GLY A 744 -20.82 -34.73 34.33
N LYS A 745 -21.82 -35.30 33.64
CA LYS A 745 -21.90 -35.26 32.19
C LYS A 745 -22.16 -33.85 31.68
N GLY A 746 -21.41 -33.44 30.66
CA GLY A 746 -21.61 -32.15 29.97
C GLY A 746 -21.15 -30.93 30.75
N GLN A 747 -20.32 -31.10 31.78
CA GLN A 747 -19.66 -29.98 32.46
C GLN A 747 -18.60 -29.39 31.53
N GLU A 748 -18.76 -28.13 31.11
CA GLU A 748 -17.96 -27.52 30.05
C GLU A 748 -16.45 -27.56 30.33
N MET A 749 -16.03 -27.07 31.51
CA MET A 749 -14.62 -27.08 31.92
C MET A 749 -14.04 -28.48 32.06
N SER A 750 -14.78 -29.40 32.69
CA SER A 750 -14.35 -30.80 32.81
C SER A 750 -14.24 -31.49 31.45
N THR A 751 -15.19 -31.20 30.54
CA THR A 751 -15.17 -31.75 29.17
C THR A 751 -13.93 -31.27 28.43
N LEU A 752 -13.63 -29.96 28.49
CA LEU A 752 -12.45 -29.39 27.84
C LEU A 752 -11.16 -30.05 28.36
N TYR A 753 -10.92 -30.00 29.67
CA TYR A 753 -9.65 -30.48 30.25
C TYR A 753 -9.47 -31.98 30.10
N PHE A 754 -10.52 -32.77 30.38
CA PHE A 754 -10.40 -34.22 30.25
C PHE A 754 -10.39 -34.67 28.79
N GLN A 755 -11.01 -33.95 27.86
CA GLN A 755 -10.82 -34.27 26.43
C GLN A 755 -9.38 -33.97 26.01
N THR A 756 -8.78 -32.86 26.45
CA THR A 756 -7.37 -32.59 26.18
C THR A 756 -6.45 -33.66 26.78
N CYS A 757 -6.78 -34.20 27.97
CA CYS A 757 -6.08 -35.36 28.53
C CYS A 757 -6.19 -36.60 27.62
N VAL A 758 -7.40 -36.92 27.15
CA VAL A 758 -7.67 -38.03 26.21
C VAL A 758 -6.88 -37.85 24.91
N ASP A 759 -6.91 -36.66 24.34
CA ASP A 759 -6.19 -36.32 23.10
C ASP A 759 -4.67 -36.43 23.30
N TRP A 760 -4.15 -35.97 24.46
CA TRP A 760 -2.74 -36.08 24.80
C TRP A 760 -2.31 -37.55 24.92
N VAL A 761 -3.09 -38.40 25.59
CA VAL A 761 -2.82 -39.85 25.70
C VAL A 761 -2.88 -40.51 24.32
N TYR A 762 -3.83 -40.11 23.47
CA TYR A 762 -3.90 -40.61 22.11
C TYR A 762 -2.62 -40.32 21.32
N GLU A 763 -2.21 -39.05 21.28
CA GLU A 763 -1.05 -38.61 20.50
C GLU A 763 0.29 -39.13 21.05
N ASN A 764 0.47 -39.15 22.37
CA ASN A 764 1.77 -39.44 23.00
C ASN A 764 1.92 -40.90 23.44
N ILE A 765 0.83 -41.64 23.63
CA ILE A 765 0.87 -43.04 24.08
C ILE A 765 0.31 -43.98 23.01
N CYS A 766 -0.92 -43.77 22.54
CA CYS A 766 -1.60 -44.75 21.68
C CYS A 766 -1.09 -44.74 20.23
N ARG A 767 -0.81 -43.57 19.65
CA ARG A 767 -0.22 -43.47 18.30
C ARG A 767 1.17 -44.11 18.22
N PRO A 768 2.10 -43.90 19.18
CA PRO A 768 3.36 -44.66 19.24
C PRO A 768 3.19 -46.18 19.36
N LEU A 769 2.10 -46.65 19.97
CA LEU A 769 1.74 -48.07 20.01
C LEU A 769 1.13 -48.59 18.68
N GLY A 770 0.90 -47.71 17.71
CA GLY A 770 0.41 -48.04 16.38
C GLY A 770 -1.08 -47.76 16.16
N ASP A 771 -1.72 -46.94 17.00
CA ASP A 771 -3.07 -46.46 16.72
C ASP A 771 -3.08 -45.42 15.59
N THR A 772 -4.17 -45.39 14.83
CA THR A 772 -4.34 -44.51 13.66
C THR A 772 -5.63 -43.69 13.71
N ASP A 773 -6.53 -43.99 14.63
CA ASP A 773 -7.79 -43.25 14.82
C ASP A 773 -8.17 -43.25 16.31
N ILE A 774 -8.41 -42.08 16.89
CA ILE A 774 -8.79 -41.91 18.30
C ILE A 774 -10.10 -42.64 18.67
N LYS A 775 -10.93 -43.01 17.68
CA LYS A 775 -12.16 -43.80 17.88
C LYS A 775 -12.00 -45.27 17.53
N SER A 776 -10.78 -45.74 17.29
CA SER A 776 -10.51 -47.16 17.00
C SER A 776 -10.90 -48.09 18.15
N GLY A 777 -10.93 -47.57 19.38
CA GLY A 777 -11.14 -48.32 20.61
C GLY A 777 -9.96 -49.20 21.01
N LYS A 778 -8.78 -48.98 20.41
CA LYS A 778 -7.56 -49.72 20.71
C LYS A 778 -6.78 -49.08 21.86
N PHE A 779 -5.95 -49.90 22.51
CA PHE A 779 -5.09 -49.48 23.62
C PHE A 779 -5.93 -48.75 24.68
N TYR A 780 -5.43 -47.62 25.18
CA TYR A 780 -6.00 -46.93 26.32
C TYR A 780 -7.23 -46.06 26.02
N ILE A 781 -7.55 -45.78 24.74
CA ILE A 781 -8.67 -44.91 24.37
C ILE A 781 -9.92 -45.72 24.06
N SER A 782 -11.05 -45.34 24.65
CA SER A 782 -12.36 -45.96 24.35
C SER A 782 -12.78 -45.76 22.89
N SER A 783 -13.65 -46.63 22.37
CA SER A 783 -14.18 -46.51 20.99
C SER A 783 -15.00 -45.23 20.73
N TYR A 784 -15.32 -44.47 21.76
CA TYR A 784 -15.99 -43.17 21.65
C TYR A 784 -15.00 -42.01 21.50
N GLY A 785 -13.71 -42.21 21.81
CA GLY A 785 -12.65 -41.21 21.72
C GLY A 785 -12.72 -40.11 22.78
N ASN A 786 -13.44 -40.32 23.88
CA ASN A 786 -13.71 -39.30 24.92
C ASN A 786 -13.47 -39.78 26.36
N ASN A 787 -12.98 -41.01 26.50
CA ASN A 787 -12.52 -41.60 27.75
C ASN A 787 -11.20 -42.31 27.46
N GLU A 788 -10.24 -42.16 28.38
CA GLU A 788 -8.98 -42.86 28.37
C GLU A 788 -8.74 -43.58 29.70
N TYR A 789 -8.12 -44.75 29.64
CA TYR A 789 -7.81 -45.59 30.80
C TYR A 789 -6.30 -45.80 30.94
N TYR A 790 -5.49 -44.85 30.51
CA TYR A 790 -4.06 -44.76 30.83
C TYR A 790 -3.85 -44.03 32.17
N SER A 791 -4.68 -43.00 32.41
CA SER A 791 -4.79 -42.26 33.67
C SER A 791 -6.23 -42.11 34.19
N GLY A 792 -7.22 -42.61 33.43
CA GLY A 792 -8.62 -42.72 33.85
C GLY A 792 -9.52 -41.54 33.46
N THR A 793 -9.01 -40.51 32.79
CA THR A 793 -9.79 -39.29 32.49
C THR A 793 -10.97 -39.54 31.54
N SER A 794 -12.13 -38.98 31.88
CA SER A 794 -13.36 -39.05 31.07
C SER A 794 -13.94 -37.67 30.83
N ALA A 795 -13.85 -37.21 29.58
CA ALA A 795 -14.55 -36.00 29.13
C ALA A 795 -16.06 -36.18 29.18
N TYR A 796 -16.55 -37.40 28.91
CA TYR A 796 -17.99 -37.69 28.93
C TYR A 796 -18.60 -37.62 30.33
N GLN A 797 -17.92 -38.16 31.34
CA GLN A 797 -18.42 -38.22 32.72
C GLN A 797 -17.97 -37.04 33.57
N GLY A 798 -16.99 -36.26 33.10
CA GLY A 798 -16.42 -35.14 33.83
C GLY A 798 -15.65 -35.57 35.08
N ASN A 799 -15.03 -36.75 35.07
CA ASN A 799 -14.29 -37.30 36.22
C ASN A 799 -13.11 -38.17 35.78
N ILE A 800 -12.39 -38.71 36.76
CA ILE A 800 -11.31 -39.69 36.56
C ILE A 800 -11.81 -41.06 37.03
N ASP A 801 -12.00 -41.99 36.11
CA ASP A 801 -12.47 -43.35 36.35
C ASP A 801 -11.31 -44.26 36.77
N LEU A 802 -11.15 -44.47 38.08
CA LEU A 802 -10.12 -45.29 38.70
C LEU A 802 -10.65 -46.70 39.03
N ARG A 803 -11.51 -47.25 38.18
CA ARG A 803 -12.01 -48.63 38.31
C ARG A 803 -11.05 -49.60 37.62
N PRO A 804 -10.34 -50.48 38.35
CA PRO A 804 -9.42 -51.45 37.77
C PRO A 804 -10.11 -52.38 36.76
N SER A 805 -11.39 -52.70 37.02
CA SER A 805 -12.20 -53.52 36.12
C SER A 805 -12.38 -52.88 34.75
N ALA A 806 -12.57 -51.55 34.69
CA ALA A 806 -12.75 -50.80 33.46
C ALA A 806 -11.42 -50.65 32.71
N ALA A 807 -10.34 -50.34 33.42
CA ALA A 807 -8.99 -50.22 32.83
C ALA A 807 -8.53 -51.55 32.19
N ARG A 808 -8.68 -52.67 32.89
CA ARG A 808 -8.38 -54.02 32.34
C ARG A 808 -9.29 -54.35 31.16
N SER A 809 -10.57 -53.98 31.20
CA SER A 809 -11.48 -54.21 30.09
C SER A 809 -11.10 -53.43 28.84
N GLN A 810 -10.56 -52.21 29.01
CA GLN A 810 -10.13 -51.38 27.90
C GLN A 810 -8.84 -51.90 27.27
N TYR A 811 -7.79 -52.11 28.07
CA TYR A 811 -6.51 -52.60 27.56
C TYR A 811 -5.83 -53.61 28.50
N PRO A 812 -6.21 -54.90 28.41
CA PRO A 812 -5.70 -55.93 29.32
C PRO A 812 -4.15 -56.01 29.37
N ALA A 813 -3.49 -55.89 28.21
CA ALA A 813 -2.04 -56.01 28.10
C ALA A 813 -1.29 -54.87 28.80
N GLY A 814 -1.89 -53.68 28.90
CA GLY A 814 -1.30 -52.53 29.59
C GLY A 814 -1.23 -52.68 31.11
N TYR A 815 -1.92 -53.68 31.66
CA TYR A 815 -2.12 -53.92 33.10
C TYR A 815 -1.86 -55.36 33.50
N GLU A 816 -1.18 -56.14 32.65
CA GLU A 816 -0.92 -57.55 32.90
C GLU A 816 -0.06 -57.74 34.16
N GLY A 817 -0.49 -58.67 35.02
CA GLY A 817 0.24 -59.00 36.25
C GLY A 817 0.11 -58.00 37.41
N MET A 818 -0.60 -56.89 37.23
CA MET A 818 -0.82 -55.88 38.27
C MET A 818 -2.03 -56.21 39.15
N SER A 819 -1.93 -56.01 40.47
CA SER A 819 -3.08 -56.00 41.37
C SER A 819 -3.97 -54.77 41.14
N ASP A 820 -5.19 -54.78 41.68
CA ASP A 820 -6.12 -53.65 41.56
C ASP A 820 -5.54 -52.35 42.16
N ASP A 821 -4.90 -52.44 43.33
CA ASP A 821 -4.21 -51.30 43.96
C ASP A 821 -3.04 -50.79 43.10
N GLN A 822 -2.30 -51.69 42.44
CA GLN A 822 -1.20 -51.31 41.55
C GLN A 822 -1.70 -50.58 40.30
N ILE A 823 -2.86 -50.94 39.77
CA ILE A 823 -3.48 -50.24 38.63
C ILE A 823 -3.89 -48.83 39.06
N ILE A 824 -4.60 -48.70 40.18
CA ILE A 824 -5.06 -47.40 40.69
C ILE A 824 -3.87 -46.47 40.93
N GLU A 825 -2.81 -46.97 41.57
CA GLU A 825 -1.62 -46.15 41.84
C GLU A 825 -0.89 -45.74 40.56
N LEU A 826 -0.84 -46.62 39.56
CA LEU A 826 -0.24 -46.33 38.26
C LEU A 826 -1.02 -45.25 37.50
N GLU A 827 -2.36 -45.36 37.44
CA GLU A 827 -3.21 -44.36 36.78
C GLU A 827 -3.11 -42.99 37.48
N LYS A 828 -3.15 -42.95 38.82
CA LYS A 828 -2.91 -41.71 39.60
C LYS A 828 -1.55 -41.10 39.31
N THR A 829 -0.51 -41.93 39.24
CA THR A 829 0.86 -41.47 38.97
C THR A 829 0.98 -40.88 37.57
N ARG A 830 0.41 -41.55 36.56
CA ARG A 830 0.39 -41.08 35.16
C ARG A 830 -0.42 -39.81 35.00
N PHE A 831 -1.58 -39.72 35.66
CA PHE A 831 -2.37 -38.50 35.67
C PHE A 831 -1.53 -37.32 36.16
N MET A 832 -0.88 -37.48 37.31
CA MET A 832 -0.12 -36.41 37.93
C MET A 832 1.17 -36.10 37.19
N LYS A 833 1.95 -37.08 36.76
CA LYS A 833 3.30 -36.83 36.22
C LYS A 833 3.34 -36.61 34.71
N GLU A 834 2.32 -37.04 33.98
CA GLU A 834 2.36 -37.08 32.51
C GLU A 834 1.13 -36.39 31.90
N VAL A 835 -0.06 -36.92 32.16
CA VAL A 835 -1.27 -36.57 31.39
C VAL A 835 -1.80 -35.18 31.72
N MET A 836 -2.02 -34.86 32.99
CA MET A 836 -2.53 -33.54 33.37
C MET A 836 -1.50 -32.42 33.11
N PRO A 837 -0.19 -32.57 33.42
CA PRO A 837 0.82 -31.63 32.97
C PRO A 837 0.83 -31.42 31.45
N GLY A 838 0.67 -32.50 30.67
CA GLY A 838 0.55 -32.43 29.22
C GLY A 838 -0.66 -31.62 28.76
N ALA A 839 -1.84 -31.85 29.36
CA ALA A 839 -3.04 -31.09 29.07
C ALA A 839 -2.92 -29.61 29.49
N LEU A 840 -2.32 -29.33 30.66
CA LEU A 840 -2.03 -27.97 31.10
C LEU A 840 -1.07 -27.26 30.14
N SER A 841 -0.05 -27.94 29.65
CA SER A 841 0.90 -27.39 28.66
C SER A 841 0.22 -27.00 27.36
N ILE A 842 -0.80 -27.76 26.92
CA ILE A 842 -1.60 -27.45 25.73
C ILE A 842 -2.53 -26.26 25.98
N LEU A 843 -3.26 -26.26 27.10
CA LEU A 843 -4.28 -25.26 27.39
C LEU A 843 -3.72 -23.93 27.93
N HIS A 844 -2.54 -23.95 28.52
CA HIS A 844 -1.86 -22.82 29.17
C HIS A 844 -0.40 -22.71 28.70
N SER A 845 -0.21 -22.79 27.38
CA SER A 845 1.11 -22.70 26.76
C SER A 845 1.83 -21.36 27.01
N ASP A 846 1.09 -20.33 27.43
CA ASP A 846 1.55 -18.99 27.78
C ASP A 846 2.00 -18.85 29.24
N ALA A 847 1.72 -19.84 30.10
CA ALA A 847 2.14 -19.81 31.50
C ALA A 847 3.67 -19.77 31.59
N LYS A 848 4.23 -18.82 32.36
CA LYS A 848 5.67 -18.60 32.52
C LYS A 848 6.05 -18.42 33.99
N PRO A 849 7.25 -18.89 34.42
CA PRO A 849 7.76 -18.58 35.75
C PRO A 849 7.90 -17.06 35.94
N ILE A 850 7.73 -16.60 37.17
CA ILE A 850 7.87 -15.19 37.53
C ILE A 850 8.97 -15.07 38.57
N GLU A 851 9.95 -14.21 38.30
CA GLU A 851 11.08 -14.03 39.21
C GLU A 851 10.60 -13.61 40.60
N GLY A 852 11.01 -14.37 41.62
CA GLY A 852 10.64 -14.13 43.01
C GLY A 852 9.24 -14.58 43.43
N ILE A 853 8.44 -15.19 42.54
CA ILE A 853 7.09 -15.70 42.86
C ILE A 853 6.91 -17.12 42.32
N THR A 854 6.55 -18.06 43.20
CA THR A 854 6.13 -19.41 42.78
C THR A 854 4.74 -19.34 42.16
N VAL A 855 4.62 -19.75 40.90
CA VAL A 855 3.36 -19.75 40.15
C VAL A 855 2.73 -21.14 40.22
N LEU A 856 1.56 -21.24 40.87
CA LEU A 856 0.87 -22.50 41.13
C LEU A 856 -0.44 -22.60 40.37
N TYR A 857 -0.68 -23.77 39.79
CA TYR A 857 -1.95 -24.19 39.19
C TYR A 857 -2.60 -25.23 40.10
N THR A 858 -3.75 -24.88 40.67
CA THR A 858 -4.53 -25.74 41.56
C THR A 858 -5.73 -26.29 40.79
N ILE A 859 -5.82 -27.60 40.64
CA ILE A 859 -6.89 -28.29 39.92
C ILE A 859 -7.77 -29.02 40.92
N ASN A 860 -9.04 -28.63 41.01
CA ASN A 860 -10.06 -29.35 41.77
C ASN A 860 -10.81 -30.28 40.81
N PHE A 861 -10.84 -31.57 41.10
CA PHE A 861 -11.45 -32.59 40.24
C PHE A 861 -12.12 -33.69 41.08
N SER A 862 -12.71 -34.69 40.44
CA SER A 862 -13.25 -35.85 41.15
C SER A 862 -12.84 -37.17 40.49
N ALA A 863 -12.66 -38.20 41.31
CA ALA A 863 -12.38 -39.56 40.85
C ALA A 863 -13.51 -40.52 41.23
N TYR A 864 -13.78 -41.49 40.36
CA TYR A 864 -14.81 -42.52 40.49
C TYR A 864 -14.19 -43.90 40.69
N TYR A 865 -14.67 -44.64 41.67
CA TYR A 865 -14.08 -45.92 42.11
C TYR A 865 -15.02 -47.12 41.93
N GLU A 866 -14.48 -48.33 42.13
CA GLU A 866 -15.24 -49.59 42.03
C GLU A 866 -16.37 -49.67 43.09
N SER A 867 -16.20 -48.98 44.21
CA SER A 867 -17.24 -48.77 45.24
C SER A 867 -18.44 -47.95 44.73
N LYS A 868 -18.35 -47.39 43.53
CA LYS A 868 -19.31 -46.47 42.91
C LYS A 868 -19.43 -45.11 43.60
N GLU A 869 -18.40 -44.74 44.37
CA GLU A 869 -18.27 -43.42 44.98
C GLU A 869 -17.53 -42.47 44.04
N THR A 870 -17.97 -41.22 44.01
CA THR A 870 -17.26 -40.11 43.37
C THR A 870 -16.70 -39.22 44.46
N ILE A 871 -15.37 -39.12 44.56
CA ILE A 871 -14.68 -38.41 45.63
C ILE A 871 -13.94 -37.21 45.01
N ALA A 872 -14.04 -36.04 45.65
CA ALA A 872 -13.38 -34.81 45.21
C ALA A 872 -11.94 -34.75 45.71
N TYR A 873 -11.04 -34.27 44.86
CA TYR A 873 -9.62 -34.13 45.13
C TYR A 873 -9.08 -32.81 44.56
N THR A 874 -7.90 -32.43 45.03
CA THR A 874 -7.17 -31.24 44.60
C THR A 874 -5.75 -31.64 44.25
N ALA A 875 -5.28 -31.25 43.06
CA ALA A 875 -3.90 -31.36 42.63
C ALA A 875 -3.28 -29.97 42.48
N VAL A 876 -1.98 -29.84 42.74
CA VAL A 876 -1.22 -28.60 42.60
C VAL A 876 -0.01 -28.84 41.72
N PHE A 877 0.20 -27.94 40.76
CA PHE A 877 1.32 -27.94 39.84
C PHE A 877 2.05 -26.60 39.89
N GLU A 878 3.37 -26.61 39.77
CA GLU A 878 4.21 -25.41 39.67
C GLU A 878 4.62 -25.18 38.21
N VAL A 879 4.60 -23.92 37.77
CA VAL A 879 5.15 -23.53 36.47
C VAL A 879 6.68 -23.41 36.59
N SER A 880 7.42 -24.35 35.99
CA SER A 880 8.89 -24.40 36.06
C SER A 880 9.61 -23.82 34.85
N GLY A 881 8.88 -23.62 33.75
CA GLY A 881 9.35 -23.06 32.48
C GLY A 881 8.15 -22.64 31.63
N PRO A 882 8.35 -21.93 30.51
CA PRO A 882 7.25 -21.55 29.62
C PRO A 882 6.43 -22.77 29.18
N GLY A 883 5.15 -22.79 29.53
CA GLY A 883 4.21 -23.89 29.30
C GLY A 883 4.56 -25.20 30.02
N GLN A 884 5.45 -25.19 31.02
CA GLN A 884 5.93 -26.41 31.69
C GLN A 884 5.44 -26.51 33.13
N PHE A 885 4.73 -27.59 33.43
CA PHE A 885 4.07 -27.81 34.72
C PHE A 885 4.68 -29.02 35.45
N VAL A 886 5.07 -28.82 36.72
CA VAL A 886 5.68 -29.86 37.56
C VAL A 886 4.75 -30.17 38.73
N PRO A 887 4.49 -31.43 39.05
CA PRO A 887 3.60 -31.78 40.16
C PRO A 887 4.17 -31.37 41.52
N VAL A 888 3.34 -30.76 42.37
CA VAL A 888 3.71 -30.33 43.73
C VAL A 888 3.05 -31.21 44.79
N SER A 889 1.73 -31.35 44.75
CA SER A 889 0.96 -32.11 45.75
C SER A 889 -0.39 -32.56 45.21
N CYS A 890 -0.98 -33.60 45.82
CA CYS A 890 -2.38 -33.95 45.56
C CYS A 890 -3.03 -34.61 46.78
N THR A 891 -4.29 -34.26 47.06
CA THR A 891 -5.07 -34.82 48.17
C THR A 891 -5.49 -36.27 47.95
N TRP A 892 -5.14 -36.88 46.81
CA TRP A 892 -5.31 -38.32 46.56
C TRP A 892 -4.50 -39.22 47.52
N TRP A 893 -3.38 -38.72 48.02
CA TRP A 893 -2.52 -39.43 48.96
C TRP A 893 -2.65 -38.78 50.36
N GLU A 894 -2.69 -39.59 51.42
CA GLU A 894 -2.99 -39.12 52.79
C GLU A 894 -2.04 -38.02 53.29
N ASP A 895 -0.76 -38.07 52.89
CA ASP A 895 0.25 -37.07 53.25
C ASP A 895 0.37 -35.93 52.23
N GLY A 896 -0.49 -35.90 51.20
CA GLY A 896 -0.45 -34.94 50.09
C GLY A 896 0.74 -35.10 49.13
N LYS A 897 1.65 -36.03 49.42
CA LYS A 897 2.89 -36.26 48.68
C LYS A 897 2.67 -37.27 47.55
N ILE A 898 3.16 -36.90 46.38
CA ILE A 898 3.18 -37.75 45.19
C ILE A 898 4.32 -38.77 45.39
N PRO A 899 4.07 -40.08 45.26
CA PRO A 899 5.13 -41.09 45.34
C PRO A 899 6.25 -40.81 44.34
N GLN A 900 7.50 -40.98 44.78
CA GLN A 900 8.69 -40.70 43.95
C GLN A 900 8.75 -41.60 42.73
#